data_AF-A0A1B1YWG6-F1
#
_entry.id   AF-A0A1B1YWG6-F1
#
_cell.length_a   1.000
_cell.length_b   1.000
_cell.length_c   1.000
_cell.angle_alpha   90.00
_cell.angle_beta   90.00
_cell.angle_gamma   90.00
#
_symmetry.space_group_name_H-M   'P 1'
#
loop_
_entity.id
_entity.type
_entity.pdbx_description
1 polymer ?
#
loop_
_entity_poly.entity_id
_entity_poly.type
_entity_poly.pdbx_seq_one_letter_code
_entity_poly.pdbx_strand_id
1 'polypeptide(L)'
;MSGAEQLAGRLPSLWRPEAGEDSLIARLVAAVGAQLDDAGAHAQHVLRAHFADSADAALTDTHYQRDRAARGLPPANVRAPKDQRELLTYPYVTDLARLAALLDLPPWTEPASLAETVEEYRERIADVLDAYRLGLTTRAAIAALVEAALPEDMAAPVAARLWPFLIEEPAGLARRRDTIAVPQAGDLIPPLWRWNPKNASGAPTVVLSGVPAQDGASTATTDPLIERYTPGSTPVGLGLAVRGTLAPGTSVRLTPVWRSALVRDGQLQLSAAPDGTADAAGNGPWAALPGLPAGAVRALATAPDGTLWAMVENAGAFALLRHDGNTATTVDTGAPGGVWHGLAVCGAAVYLATDAGLHRCPLWPDEGAGFALAPVPAVPEAVQALYVLPDGTLGCAGADGLALLDPADALVTRLLPGVGLHAALHQRGRWYLATAEALLRVSGTQLYRYASEAVSEDQPDWEVIETAAAATAQSPLPGVRALAATADGWLWLGTTAGLARWGVAGERFDAAQRAADGRSTRLHAYPDLGTGPVQDLSVDHRGVLFVAGASGLLRCTGRDLAQMDFSQNLWLALGRAGAEYPDEITERPRAHYRWNRADAQWERFDVRRGRFTRAADAVRTAVSNACAAWLELPGVYAETGTDDGTAFTPTGALAAADLIVRVKPDETRIVEGGLACLPAHRPGAAWRYLQLEPAPLTVPEGRPWWSCEGRLFPPPQRSAPWPGHFRNLGSPFLGDGRYEAAVWSYLPSARVALEWPVAPAIGVRVHLLRRRPDELIADALTARVWQLISRARAAGVPLALAVDGHTVFESSP
;
A
#
# COMPACT_ATOMS: atom_id res chain seq x y z
N MET A 1 58.38 3.64 8.52
CA MET A 1 58.60 2.36 9.20
C MET A 1 58.01 1.30 8.30
N SER A 2 58.85 0.44 7.73
CA SER A 2 58.41 -0.55 6.73
C SER A 2 57.43 -1.56 7.35
N GLY A 3 56.62 -2.20 6.53
CA GLY A 3 55.70 -3.26 6.95
C GLY A 3 56.45 -4.40 7.63
N ALA A 4 57.68 -4.69 7.18
CA ALA A 4 58.56 -5.69 7.79
C ALA A 4 59.00 -5.29 9.22
N GLU A 5 59.36 -4.03 9.45
CA GLU A 5 59.70 -3.51 10.77
C GLU A 5 58.48 -3.50 11.72
N GLN A 6 57.30 -3.18 11.19
CA GLN A 6 56.04 -3.24 11.94
C GLN A 6 55.70 -4.66 12.38
N LEU A 7 55.82 -5.64 11.48
CA LEU A 7 55.57 -7.04 11.76
C LEU A 7 56.59 -7.61 12.75
N ALA A 8 57.88 -7.35 12.54
CA ALA A 8 58.93 -7.71 13.50
C ALA A 8 58.68 -7.06 14.88
N GLY A 9 58.18 -5.83 14.89
CA GLY A 9 57.75 -5.10 16.09
C GLY A 9 56.68 -5.83 16.92
N ARG A 10 55.81 -6.62 16.27
CA ARG A 10 54.70 -7.33 16.93
C ARG A 10 55.03 -8.77 17.32
N LEU A 11 56.18 -9.30 16.88
CA LEU A 11 56.63 -10.62 17.29
C LEU A 11 57.18 -10.59 18.73
N PRO A 12 56.92 -11.63 19.55
CA PRO A 12 57.58 -11.78 20.85
C PRO A 12 59.10 -11.73 20.70
N SER A 13 59.81 -11.21 21.70
CA SER A 13 61.26 -10.97 21.63
C SER A 13 62.09 -12.18 21.20
N LEU A 14 61.63 -13.40 21.51
CA LEU A 14 62.30 -14.66 21.17
C LEU A 14 62.22 -15.02 19.67
N TRP A 15 61.27 -14.45 18.94
CA TRP A 15 60.99 -14.73 17.52
C TRP A 15 61.19 -13.51 16.63
N ARG A 16 61.65 -12.40 17.21
CA ARG A 16 61.90 -11.17 16.47
C ARG A 16 63.22 -11.32 15.71
N PRO A 17 63.22 -11.24 14.37
CA PRO A 17 64.45 -11.32 13.59
C PRO A 17 65.39 -10.16 13.94
N GLU A 18 66.68 -10.43 14.09
CA GLU A 18 67.69 -9.39 14.22
C GLU A 18 68.00 -8.73 12.87
N ALA A 19 68.51 -7.49 12.90
CA ALA A 19 68.81 -6.76 11.68
C ALA A 19 69.92 -7.47 10.88
N GLY A 20 69.59 -7.93 9.67
CA GLY A 20 70.50 -8.68 8.79
C GLY A 20 70.46 -10.20 8.97
N GLU A 21 69.55 -10.72 9.81
CA GLU A 21 69.32 -12.16 9.96
C GLU A 21 68.64 -12.74 8.71
N ASP A 22 69.13 -13.90 8.22
CA ASP A 22 68.62 -14.57 7.01
C ASP A 22 67.86 -15.87 7.32
N SER A 23 67.12 -15.89 8.43
CA SER A 23 66.28 -17.02 8.82
C SER A 23 64.98 -17.07 8.00
N LEU A 24 64.32 -18.24 7.99
CA LEU A 24 63.04 -18.41 7.31
C LEU A 24 61.99 -17.39 7.79
N ILE A 25 61.99 -17.09 9.09
CA ILE A 25 61.08 -16.12 9.71
C ILE A 25 61.44 -14.70 9.23
N ALA A 26 62.72 -14.35 9.17
CA ALA A 26 63.16 -13.06 8.64
C ALA A 26 62.71 -12.86 7.19
N ARG A 27 62.86 -13.89 6.33
CA ARG A 27 62.42 -13.85 4.93
C ARG A 27 60.91 -13.77 4.80
N LEU A 28 60.15 -14.49 5.62
CA LEU A 28 58.70 -14.44 5.63
C LEU A 28 58.18 -13.06 6.07
N VAL A 29 58.74 -12.50 7.15
CA VAL A 29 58.40 -11.17 7.64
C VAL A 29 58.75 -10.10 6.60
N ALA A 30 59.87 -10.23 5.91
CA ALA A 30 60.24 -9.33 4.82
C ALA A 30 59.29 -9.44 3.62
N ALA A 31 58.92 -10.64 3.20
CA ALA A 31 58.03 -10.86 2.06
C ALA A 31 56.61 -10.35 2.34
N VAL A 32 56.05 -10.65 3.52
CA VAL A 32 54.72 -10.16 3.93
C VAL A 32 54.76 -8.66 4.19
N GLY A 33 55.84 -8.16 4.80
CA GLY A 33 56.07 -6.73 5.00
C GLY A 33 56.09 -5.95 3.69
N ALA A 34 56.75 -6.47 2.66
CA ALA A 34 56.75 -5.86 1.32
C ALA A 34 55.35 -5.83 0.69
N GLN A 35 54.56 -6.89 0.84
CA GLN A 35 53.16 -6.90 0.37
C GLN A 35 52.28 -5.88 1.12
N LEU A 36 52.50 -5.68 2.43
CA LEU A 36 51.80 -4.67 3.20
C LEU A 36 52.21 -3.25 2.78
N ASP A 37 53.49 -3.03 2.51
CA ASP A 37 53.99 -1.75 2.02
C ASP A 37 53.42 -1.43 0.62
N ASP A 38 53.36 -2.42 -0.28
CA ASP A 38 52.72 -2.29 -1.59
C ASP A 38 51.22 -1.99 -1.47
N ALA A 39 50.50 -2.70 -0.58
CA ALA A 39 49.09 -2.43 -0.32
C ALA A 39 48.85 -1.02 0.26
N GLY A 40 49.72 -0.57 1.17
CA GLY A 40 49.70 0.78 1.72
C GLY A 40 49.95 1.85 0.66
N ALA A 41 50.90 1.62 -0.25
CA ALA A 41 51.18 2.50 -1.37
C ALA A 41 49.99 2.58 -2.35
N HIS A 42 49.35 1.45 -2.66
CA HIS A 42 48.12 1.43 -3.47
C HIS A 42 46.98 2.19 -2.80
N ALA A 43 46.74 1.98 -1.50
CA ALA A 43 45.72 2.72 -0.74
C ALA A 43 46.00 4.23 -0.72
N GLN A 44 47.26 4.63 -0.59
CA GLN A 44 47.66 6.04 -0.61
C GLN A 44 47.48 6.67 -2.01
N HIS A 45 47.70 5.90 -3.08
CA HIS A 45 47.38 6.31 -4.45
C HIS A 45 45.88 6.53 -4.64
N VAL A 46 45.05 5.61 -4.14
CA VAL A 46 43.58 5.72 -4.16
C VAL A 46 43.12 6.97 -3.39
N LEU A 47 43.68 7.23 -2.21
CA LEU A 47 43.35 8.40 -1.40
C LEU A 47 43.82 9.72 -2.02
N ARG A 48 44.98 9.75 -2.69
CA ARG A 48 45.44 10.95 -3.41
C ARG A 48 44.57 11.27 -4.63
N ALA A 49 44.10 10.24 -5.34
CA ALA A 49 43.14 10.39 -6.43
C ALA A 49 41.77 10.93 -5.96
N HIS A 50 41.41 10.72 -4.68
CA HIS A 50 40.17 11.25 -4.10
C HIS A 50 40.20 12.77 -3.85
N PHE A 51 41.37 13.39 -3.68
CA PHE A 51 41.49 14.79 -3.22
C PHE A 51 42.17 15.76 -4.20
N ALA A 52 42.68 15.31 -5.35
CA ALA A 52 43.33 16.17 -6.34
C ALA A 52 42.95 15.81 -7.79
N ASP A 53 42.39 16.78 -8.53
CA ASP A 53 41.92 16.64 -9.93
C ASP A 53 43.03 16.33 -10.98
N SER A 54 44.30 16.26 -10.59
CA SER A 54 45.44 16.07 -11.50
C SER A 54 46.04 14.66 -11.51
N ALA A 55 45.44 13.70 -10.79
CA ALA A 55 45.91 12.31 -10.76
C ALA A 55 45.20 11.38 -11.79
N ASP A 56 44.52 11.94 -12.78
CA ASP A 56 43.83 11.20 -13.85
C ASP A 56 44.77 10.80 -14.99
N ALA A 57 45.58 9.77 -14.78
CA ALA A 57 46.31 9.17 -15.89
C ALA A 57 46.47 7.65 -15.74
N ALA A 58 45.60 6.87 -16.39
CA ALA A 58 45.88 5.46 -16.71
C ALA A 58 47.23 5.29 -17.44
N LEU A 59 47.80 6.36 -18.01
CA LEU A 59 49.16 6.42 -18.55
C LEU A 59 50.26 6.17 -17.52
N THR A 60 50.03 6.46 -16.24
CA THR A 60 51.01 6.26 -15.17
C THR A 60 50.69 5.07 -14.29
N ASP A 61 49.56 4.39 -14.52
CA ASP A 61 49.16 3.19 -13.80
C ASP A 61 50.08 2.01 -14.12
N THR A 62 50.69 1.43 -13.10
CA THR A 62 51.72 0.40 -13.28
C THR A 62 51.11 -0.91 -13.77
N HIS A 63 49.86 -1.20 -13.42
CA HIS A 63 49.14 -2.37 -13.89
C HIS A 63 48.79 -2.25 -15.38
N TYR A 64 48.21 -1.12 -15.80
CA TYR A 64 47.89 -0.83 -17.19
C TYR A 64 49.14 -0.88 -18.09
N GLN A 65 50.26 -0.33 -17.63
CA GLN A 65 51.52 -0.37 -18.38
C GLN A 65 52.10 -1.80 -18.46
N ARG A 66 51.99 -2.59 -17.39
CA ARG A 66 52.42 -4.00 -17.40
C ARG A 66 51.53 -4.88 -18.28
N ASP A 67 50.22 -4.69 -18.24
CA ASP A 67 49.26 -5.40 -19.08
C ASP A 67 49.49 -5.09 -20.58
N ARG A 68 49.68 -3.82 -20.94
CA ARG A 68 50.05 -3.45 -22.31
C ARG A 68 51.37 -4.05 -22.74
N ALA A 69 52.38 -4.04 -21.87
CA ALA A 69 53.67 -4.67 -22.15
C ALA A 69 53.53 -6.19 -22.33
N ALA A 70 52.72 -6.87 -21.50
CA ALA A 70 52.44 -8.29 -21.61
C ALA A 70 51.69 -8.64 -22.91
N ARG A 71 50.84 -7.73 -23.41
CA ARG A 71 50.18 -7.82 -24.72
C ARG A 71 51.08 -7.39 -25.90
N GLY A 72 52.33 -6.99 -25.65
CA GLY A 72 53.27 -6.52 -26.67
C GLY A 72 52.92 -5.16 -27.28
N LEU A 73 52.10 -4.35 -26.59
CA LEU A 73 51.66 -3.03 -27.04
C LEU A 73 52.60 -1.93 -26.52
N PRO A 74 52.83 -0.85 -27.30
CA PRO A 74 53.58 0.31 -26.83
C PRO A 74 52.80 1.08 -25.75
N PRO A 75 53.48 1.95 -24.97
CA PRO A 75 52.84 2.85 -24.02
C PRO A 75 51.70 3.62 -24.69
N ALA A 76 50.57 3.76 -23.99
CA ALA A 76 49.38 4.35 -24.58
C ALA A 76 49.61 5.78 -25.06
N ASN A 77 49.19 6.07 -26.29
CA ASN A 77 49.29 7.40 -26.87
C ASN A 77 47.93 8.09 -26.77
N VAL A 78 47.82 9.11 -25.91
CA VAL A 78 46.58 9.88 -25.71
C VAL A 78 46.04 10.58 -26.95
N ARG A 79 46.86 10.73 -28.00
CA ARG A 79 46.44 11.33 -29.28
C ARG A 79 45.93 10.29 -30.27
N ALA A 80 46.10 8.99 -29.99
CA ALA A 80 45.60 7.92 -30.83
C ALA A 80 44.16 7.54 -30.40
N PRO A 81 43.15 7.66 -31.28
CA PRO A 81 41.74 7.44 -30.90
C PRO A 81 41.45 6.05 -30.31
N LYS A 82 42.20 5.02 -30.75
CA LYS A 82 42.06 3.66 -30.26
C LYS A 82 42.54 3.51 -28.80
N ASP A 83 43.71 4.07 -28.50
CA ASP A 83 44.25 4.09 -27.14
C ASP A 83 43.43 4.99 -26.23
N GLN A 84 42.90 6.11 -26.74
CA GLN A 84 41.99 6.98 -25.99
C GLN A 84 40.70 6.24 -25.60
N ARG A 85 40.13 5.43 -26.50
CA ARG A 85 38.93 4.63 -26.23
C ARG A 85 39.21 3.50 -25.23
N GLU A 86 40.39 2.87 -25.32
CA GLU A 86 40.85 1.86 -24.36
C GLU A 86 41.08 2.47 -22.97
N LEU A 87 41.73 3.65 -22.90
CA LEU A 87 41.89 4.40 -21.66
C LEU A 87 40.55 4.76 -21.02
N LEU A 88 39.55 5.14 -21.83
CA LEU A 88 38.17 5.48 -21.41
C LEU A 88 37.32 4.28 -20.96
N THR A 89 37.75 3.06 -21.29
CA THR A 89 37.01 1.82 -20.98
C THR A 89 37.74 0.93 -19.98
N TYR A 90 38.95 1.31 -19.60
CA TYR A 90 39.70 0.64 -18.55
C TYR A 90 39.05 0.90 -17.18
N PRO A 91 38.83 -0.12 -16.32
CA PRO A 91 38.08 0.06 -15.09
C PRO A 91 38.78 1.09 -14.18
N TYR A 92 38.12 2.22 -13.93
CA TYR A 92 38.72 3.29 -13.15
C TYR A 92 38.68 2.96 -11.65
N VAL A 93 39.76 3.30 -10.95
CA VAL A 93 39.85 3.25 -9.48
C VAL A 93 38.73 4.07 -8.82
N THR A 94 38.18 5.07 -9.52
CA THR A 94 36.99 5.85 -9.13
C THR A 94 35.73 4.98 -8.99
N ASP A 95 35.54 4.00 -9.88
CA ASP A 95 34.45 3.03 -9.77
C ASP A 95 34.76 2.05 -8.64
N LEU A 96 36.00 1.55 -8.55
CA LEU A 96 36.40 0.63 -7.48
C LEU A 96 36.25 1.23 -6.06
N ALA A 97 36.49 2.53 -5.87
CA ALA A 97 36.29 3.19 -4.57
C ALA A 97 34.80 3.47 -4.27
N ARG A 98 33.98 3.81 -5.28
CA ARG A 98 32.51 3.90 -5.13
C ARG A 98 31.86 2.54 -4.91
N LEU A 99 32.37 1.50 -5.55
CA LEU A 99 31.98 0.11 -5.40
C LEU A 99 32.47 -0.45 -4.06
N ALA A 100 33.68 -0.12 -3.62
CA ALA A 100 34.19 -0.50 -2.30
C ALA A 100 33.48 0.24 -1.16
N ALA A 101 33.08 1.50 -1.34
CA ALA A 101 32.26 2.25 -0.37
C ALA A 101 30.82 1.71 -0.28
N LEU A 102 30.35 0.92 -1.26
CA LEU A 102 29.09 0.17 -1.18
C LEU A 102 29.27 -1.19 -0.47
N LEU A 103 30.48 -1.75 -0.45
CA LEU A 103 30.85 -3.03 0.18
C LEU A 103 31.33 -2.82 1.62
N ASP A 104 30.45 -2.32 2.48
CA ASP A 104 30.86 -1.82 3.80
C ASP A 104 30.62 -2.79 4.95
N LEU A 105 30.49 -4.09 4.64
CA LEU A 105 30.53 -5.14 5.66
C LEU A 105 31.41 -6.28 5.17
N PRO A 106 32.64 -6.36 5.69
CA PRO A 106 33.43 -7.54 5.44
C PRO A 106 32.75 -8.75 6.12
N PRO A 107 32.54 -9.89 5.43
CA PRO A 107 31.77 -11.04 5.96
C PRO A 107 32.18 -11.52 7.36
N TRP A 108 33.41 -11.23 7.80
CA TRP A 108 33.92 -11.58 9.13
C TRP A 108 33.39 -10.75 10.29
N THR A 109 32.68 -9.63 10.06
CA THR A 109 32.02 -8.85 11.13
C THR A 109 30.59 -9.31 11.41
N GLU A 110 30.03 -10.13 10.53
CA GLU A 110 28.70 -10.71 10.72
C GLU A 110 28.74 -11.90 11.69
N PRO A 111 27.67 -12.15 12.45
CA PRO A 111 27.55 -13.37 13.25
C PRO A 111 27.74 -14.61 12.37
N ALA A 112 28.34 -15.68 12.91
CA ALA A 112 28.61 -16.91 12.15
C ALA A 112 27.37 -17.52 11.46
N SER A 113 26.16 -17.23 11.96
CA SER A 113 24.89 -17.67 11.37
C SER A 113 24.46 -16.88 10.12
N LEU A 114 25.09 -15.74 9.85
CA LEU A 114 24.83 -14.86 8.71
C LEU A 114 26.05 -14.70 7.79
N ALA A 115 27.21 -15.19 8.22
CA ALA A 115 28.46 -15.09 7.49
C ALA A 115 28.37 -15.78 6.12
N GLU A 116 28.54 -14.99 5.07
CA GLU A 116 28.53 -15.44 3.68
C GLU A 116 29.78 -16.26 3.35
N THR A 117 29.59 -17.25 2.48
CA THR A 117 30.68 -17.88 1.74
C THR A 117 31.32 -16.87 0.77
N VAL A 118 32.53 -17.20 0.28
CA VAL A 118 33.24 -16.34 -0.68
C VAL A 118 32.45 -16.20 -1.98
N GLU A 119 31.75 -17.25 -2.37
CA GLU A 119 30.89 -17.32 -3.55
C GLU A 119 29.65 -16.42 -3.40
N GLU A 120 28.92 -16.54 -2.29
CA GLU A 120 27.76 -15.67 -1.98
C GLU A 120 28.18 -14.19 -1.93
N TYR A 121 29.35 -13.89 -1.34
CA TYR A 121 29.87 -12.53 -1.32
C TYR A 121 30.18 -11.99 -2.72
N ARG A 122 30.68 -12.83 -3.64
CA ARG A 122 30.95 -12.45 -5.04
C ARG A 122 29.67 -12.20 -5.83
N GLU A 123 28.65 -13.02 -5.64
CA GLU A 123 27.34 -12.82 -6.25
C GLU A 123 26.72 -11.51 -5.76
N ARG A 124 26.76 -11.26 -4.45
CA ARG A 124 26.30 -9.99 -3.86
C ARG A 124 27.00 -8.77 -4.48
N ILE A 125 28.32 -8.83 -4.72
CA ILE A 125 29.04 -7.75 -5.41
C ILE A 125 28.49 -7.52 -6.82
N ALA A 126 28.22 -8.59 -7.57
CA ALA A 126 27.65 -8.50 -8.91
C ALA A 126 26.24 -7.90 -8.89
N ASP A 127 25.41 -8.27 -7.92
CA ASP A 127 24.05 -7.73 -7.77
C ASP A 127 24.02 -6.26 -7.40
N VAL A 128 24.93 -5.81 -6.52
CA VAL A 128 25.10 -4.39 -6.17
C VAL A 128 25.57 -3.58 -7.39
N LEU A 129 26.45 -4.15 -8.21
CA LEU A 129 26.87 -3.55 -9.49
C LEU A 129 25.70 -3.39 -10.46
N ASP A 130 24.85 -4.42 -10.57
CA ASP A 130 23.68 -4.38 -11.43
C ASP A 130 22.61 -3.42 -10.91
N ALA A 131 22.47 -3.29 -9.59
CA ALA A 131 21.61 -2.27 -8.97
C ALA A 131 21.97 -0.85 -9.44
N TYR A 132 23.27 -0.55 -9.50
CA TYR A 132 23.76 0.77 -9.93
C TYR A 132 23.41 1.07 -11.40
N ARG A 133 23.45 0.04 -12.26
CA ARG A 133 23.09 0.18 -13.69
C ARG A 133 21.63 0.56 -13.91
N LEU A 134 20.76 0.35 -12.92
CA LEU A 134 19.34 0.74 -12.97
C LEU A 134 19.10 2.22 -12.62
N GLY A 135 20.17 2.95 -12.26
CA GLY A 135 20.07 4.28 -11.70
C GLY A 135 19.74 4.21 -10.21
N LEU A 136 20.69 4.62 -9.37
CA LEU A 136 20.43 4.87 -7.95
C LEU A 136 19.21 5.78 -7.82
N THR A 137 18.48 5.66 -6.70
CA THR A 137 17.22 6.36 -6.41
C THR A 137 15.96 5.82 -7.09
N THR A 138 16.06 4.78 -7.93
CA THR A 138 14.87 4.10 -8.49
C THR A 138 14.35 3.00 -7.57
N ARG A 139 13.03 2.74 -7.59
CA ARG A 139 12.41 1.60 -6.89
C ARG A 139 13.07 0.26 -7.23
N ALA A 140 13.46 0.08 -8.49
CA ALA A 140 14.12 -1.12 -8.98
C ALA A 140 15.53 -1.31 -8.38
N ALA A 141 16.29 -0.22 -8.23
CA ALA A 141 17.58 -0.22 -7.56
C ALA A 141 17.44 -0.46 -6.04
N ILE A 142 16.44 0.12 -5.37
CA ILE A 142 16.19 -0.16 -3.96
C ILE A 142 15.85 -1.64 -3.76
N ALA A 143 14.95 -2.19 -4.57
CA ALA A 143 14.65 -3.63 -4.55
C ALA A 143 15.91 -4.49 -4.78
N ALA A 144 16.86 -4.00 -5.57
CA ALA A 144 18.12 -4.70 -5.83
C ALA A 144 18.97 -4.88 -4.63
N LEU A 145 19.14 -3.77 -3.93
CA LEU A 145 20.01 -3.70 -2.79
C LEU A 145 19.39 -4.43 -1.59
N VAL A 146 18.06 -4.36 -1.44
CA VAL A 146 17.36 -5.18 -0.44
C VAL A 146 17.56 -6.66 -0.73
N GLU A 147 17.37 -7.10 -1.97
CA GLU A 147 17.54 -8.50 -2.34
C GLU A 147 18.97 -8.99 -2.12
N ALA A 148 19.97 -8.26 -2.61
CA ALA A 148 21.39 -8.57 -2.42
C ALA A 148 21.79 -8.58 -0.92
N ALA A 149 21.04 -7.88 -0.07
CA ALA A 149 21.27 -7.84 1.37
C ALA A 149 20.59 -8.97 2.14
N LEU A 150 19.73 -9.79 1.54
CA LEU A 150 18.96 -10.82 2.23
C LEU A 150 19.54 -12.21 1.92
N PRO A 151 19.65 -13.10 2.91
CA PRO A 151 20.17 -14.44 2.68
C PRO A 151 19.15 -15.30 1.91
N GLU A 152 19.64 -16.19 1.05
CA GLU A 152 18.83 -17.18 0.35
C GLU A 152 18.69 -18.47 1.17
N ASP A 153 17.50 -19.10 1.14
CA ASP A 153 17.33 -20.47 1.67
C ASP A 153 17.68 -21.49 0.59
N MET A 154 18.96 -21.84 0.46
CA MET A 154 19.43 -22.78 -0.58
C MET A 154 18.82 -24.20 -0.44
N ALA A 155 18.26 -24.54 0.72
CA ALA A 155 17.56 -25.80 0.94
C ALA A 155 16.11 -25.77 0.45
N ALA A 156 15.54 -24.59 0.19
CA ALA A 156 14.19 -24.44 -0.32
C ALA A 156 14.12 -24.63 -1.85
N PRO A 157 12.93 -25.00 -2.38
CA PRO A 157 12.66 -24.93 -3.82
C PRO A 157 12.93 -23.53 -4.36
N VAL A 158 13.32 -23.41 -5.64
CA VAL A 158 13.76 -22.12 -6.22
C VAL A 158 12.73 -21.00 -6.05
N ALA A 159 11.43 -21.30 -6.14
CA ALA A 159 10.36 -20.34 -5.90
C ALA A 159 10.30 -19.78 -4.45
N ALA A 160 10.90 -20.46 -3.47
CA ALA A 160 10.89 -20.08 -2.07
C ALA A 160 12.28 -19.71 -1.51
N ARG A 161 13.33 -19.72 -2.35
CA ARG A 161 14.71 -19.38 -1.93
C ARG A 161 14.86 -17.93 -1.51
N LEU A 162 14.30 -17.03 -2.32
CA LEU A 162 14.43 -15.60 -2.13
C LEU A 162 13.61 -15.12 -0.94
N TRP A 163 14.19 -14.23 -0.17
CA TRP A 163 13.51 -13.61 0.96
C TRP A 163 12.43 -12.62 0.46
N PRO A 164 11.17 -12.75 0.93
CA PRO A 164 10.07 -11.89 0.50
C PRO A 164 10.15 -10.49 1.15
N PHE A 165 9.90 -9.45 0.36
CA PHE A 165 9.75 -8.09 0.88
C PHE A 165 8.78 -7.27 0.04
N LEU A 166 8.39 -6.11 0.58
CA LEU A 166 7.55 -5.12 -0.08
C LEU A 166 8.24 -3.76 -0.02
N ILE A 167 8.09 -2.98 -1.09
CA ILE A 167 8.46 -1.56 -1.12
C ILE A 167 7.20 -0.73 -1.32
N GLU A 168 6.88 0.07 -0.32
CA GLU A 168 5.81 1.07 -0.30
C GLU A 168 6.37 2.42 -0.79
N GLU A 169 5.85 2.92 -1.92
CA GLU A 169 6.25 4.19 -2.52
C GLU A 169 5.05 4.81 -3.27
N PRO A 170 4.63 6.05 -2.92
CA PRO A 170 5.15 6.89 -1.85
C PRO A 170 4.66 6.46 -0.45
N ALA A 171 5.56 6.48 0.54
CA ALA A 171 5.24 6.28 1.96
C ALA A 171 5.13 7.64 2.69
N GLY A 172 4.05 7.83 3.46
CA GLY A 172 3.81 9.05 4.24
C GLY A 172 4.55 9.07 5.58
N LEU A 173 5.89 9.14 5.55
CA LEU A 173 6.74 9.03 6.75
C LEU A 173 6.80 10.33 7.56
N ALA A 174 6.96 11.48 6.89
CA ALA A 174 7.01 12.75 7.58
C ALA A 174 5.64 13.11 8.19
N ARG A 175 5.63 13.46 9.48
CA ARG A 175 4.44 13.91 10.22
C ARG A 175 4.60 15.36 10.64
N ARG A 176 3.50 16.12 10.58
CA ARG A 176 3.40 17.47 11.13
C ARG A 176 2.40 17.47 12.26
N ARG A 177 2.83 17.92 13.43
CA ARG A 177 1.98 18.09 14.60
C ARG A 177 1.40 19.51 14.66
N ASP A 178 0.10 19.61 14.78
CA ASP A 178 -0.65 20.85 14.98
C ASP A 178 -1.27 20.84 16.38
N THR A 179 -0.78 21.69 17.27
CA THR A 179 -1.45 21.97 18.55
C THR A 179 -2.57 22.98 18.30
N ILE A 180 -3.78 22.64 18.70
CA ILE A 180 -4.94 23.50 18.45
C ILE A 180 -5.08 24.52 19.58
N ALA A 181 -5.06 25.79 19.20
CA ALA A 181 -5.24 26.91 20.12
C ALA A 181 -6.52 27.69 19.79
N VAL A 182 -7.09 28.28 20.83
CA VAL A 182 -8.33 29.04 20.81
C VAL A 182 -8.02 30.48 21.24
N PRO A 183 -8.48 31.52 20.52
CA PRO A 183 -8.39 32.89 20.98
C PRO A 183 -9.00 33.01 22.38
N GLN A 184 -8.31 33.67 23.31
CA GLN A 184 -8.73 33.89 24.72
C GLN A 184 -8.69 32.67 25.66
N ALA A 185 -8.74 31.42 25.17
CA ALA A 185 -8.65 30.22 26.00
C ALA A 185 -7.28 29.48 25.89
N GLY A 186 -6.36 30.00 25.07
CA GLY A 186 -5.02 29.44 24.93
C GLY A 186 -5.06 28.08 24.23
N ASP A 187 -4.60 27.03 24.90
CA ASP A 187 -4.57 25.65 24.42
C ASP A 187 -5.77 24.80 24.91
N LEU A 188 -6.68 25.40 25.69
CA LEU A 188 -7.93 24.77 26.09
C LEU A 188 -9.01 25.00 25.03
N ILE A 189 -9.72 23.92 24.69
CA ILE A 189 -10.68 23.90 23.60
C ILE A 189 -12.09 23.65 24.13
N PRO A 190 -13.07 24.53 23.81
CA PRO A 190 -14.47 24.30 24.13
C PRO A 190 -15.15 23.40 23.08
N PRO A 191 -16.19 22.64 23.48
CA PRO A 191 -17.06 21.96 22.53
C PRO A 191 -17.61 22.91 21.46
N LEU A 192 -17.81 22.38 20.25
CA LEU A 192 -18.16 23.11 19.02
C LEU A 192 -17.06 23.97 18.42
N TRP A 193 -15.87 24.07 19.05
CA TRP A 193 -14.74 24.77 18.45
C TRP A 193 -14.37 24.13 17.11
N ARG A 194 -14.25 24.97 16.09
CA ARG A 194 -13.99 24.56 14.71
C ARG A 194 -12.67 25.14 14.22
N TRP A 195 -11.86 24.33 13.56
CA TRP A 195 -10.66 24.78 12.88
C TRP A 195 -10.51 24.12 11.52
N ASN A 196 -9.74 24.76 10.64
CA ASN A 196 -9.38 24.20 9.34
C ASN A 196 -7.89 23.87 9.37
N PRO A 197 -7.50 22.59 9.24
CA PRO A 197 -6.10 22.23 9.17
C PRO A 197 -5.51 22.72 7.84
N LYS A 198 -4.25 23.16 7.86
CA LYS A 198 -3.53 23.60 6.65
C LYS A 198 -2.81 22.41 6.04
N ASN A 199 -2.74 22.27 4.71
CA ASN A 199 -1.96 21.20 4.05
C ASN A 199 -2.18 19.81 4.66
N ALA A 200 -3.42 19.45 4.98
CA ALA A 200 -3.76 18.16 5.57
C ALA A 200 -4.13 17.14 4.49
N SER A 201 -3.74 15.89 4.71
CA SER A 201 -4.11 14.76 3.86
C SER A 201 -4.31 13.51 4.72
N GLY A 202 -5.12 12.56 4.26
CA GLY A 202 -5.40 11.33 5.01
C GLY A 202 -6.08 11.54 6.35
N ALA A 203 -6.10 10.51 7.20
CA ALA A 203 -6.58 10.61 8.58
C ALA A 203 -5.44 11.09 9.50
N PRO A 204 -5.70 11.99 10.46
CA PRO A 204 -4.70 12.41 11.45
C PRO A 204 -4.56 11.34 12.55
N THR A 205 -3.42 11.31 13.22
CA THR A 205 -3.36 10.81 14.60
C THR A 205 -3.89 11.91 15.51
N VAL A 206 -4.77 11.57 16.45
CA VAL A 206 -5.40 12.53 17.37
C VAL A 206 -4.91 12.28 18.78
N VAL A 207 -4.48 13.33 19.48
CA VAL A 207 -4.20 13.28 20.92
C VAL A 207 -5.21 14.16 21.65
N LEU A 208 -5.96 13.55 22.57
CA LEU A 208 -6.94 14.22 23.43
C LEU A 208 -6.42 14.17 24.87
N SER A 209 -6.22 15.32 25.51
CA SER A 209 -5.68 15.38 26.87
C SER A 209 -6.70 15.93 27.87
N GLY A 210 -6.77 15.26 29.02
CA GLY A 210 -7.65 15.58 30.14
C GLY A 210 -7.31 16.91 30.80
N VAL A 211 -8.34 17.71 31.08
CA VAL A 211 -8.26 19.04 31.69
C VAL A 211 -9.01 19.05 33.03
N PRO A 212 -8.48 19.70 34.08
CA PRO A 212 -9.21 19.83 35.36
C PRO A 212 -10.44 20.72 35.21
N ALA A 213 -11.52 20.36 35.90
CA ALA A 213 -12.67 21.26 36.07
C ALA A 213 -12.28 22.42 37.00
N GLN A 214 -12.52 23.65 36.55
CA GLN A 214 -12.30 24.87 37.32
C GLN A 214 -13.53 25.76 37.18
N ASP A 215 -14.09 26.18 38.31
CA ASP A 215 -15.35 26.92 38.34
C ASP A 215 -15.27 28.20 37.48
N GLY A 216 -16.23 28.36 36.57
CA GLY A 216 -16.27 29.46 35.60
C GLY A 216 -15.17 29.51 34.54
N ALA A 217 -14.19 28.58 34.54
CA ALA A 217 -13.03 28.61 33.65
C ALA A 217 -12.92 27.38 32.72
N SER A 218 -13.17 26.17 33.24
CA SER A 218 -13.08 24.93 32.46
C SER A 218 -13.95 23.82 33.03
N THR A 219 -14.31 22.85 32.21
CA THR A 219 -15.01 21.62 32.63
C THR A 219 -14.15 20.39 32.40
N ALA A 220 -14.48 19.29 33.08
CA ALA A 220 -13.74 18.04 32.91
C ALA A 220 -13.92 17.46 31.50
N THR A 221 -12.88 16.83 30.97
CA THR A 221 -12.87 16.15 29.67
C THR A 221 -13.70 14.87 29.72
N THR A 222 -15.02 15.01 29.59
CA THR A 222 -15.99 13.90 29.64
C THR A 222 -16.51 13.59 28.25
N ASP A 223 -16.51 12.30 27.90
CA ASP A 223 -16.94 11.74 26.62
C ASP A 223 -16.46 12.54 25.39
N PRO A 224 -15.14 12.82 25.26
CA PRO A 224 -14.64 13.68 24.20
C PRO A 224 -14.82 13.04 22.81
N LEU A 225 -15.16 13.88 21.83
CA LEU A 225 -15.42 13.52 20.45
C LEU A 225 -14.60 14.41 19.51
N ILE A 226 -13.92 13.81 18.55
CA ILE A 226 -13.27 14.52 17.44
C ILE A 226 -14.04 14.24 16.16
N GLU A 227 -14.31 15.28 15.35
CA GLU A 227 -15.16 15.14 14.18
C GLU A 227 -14.63 15.92 12.98
N ARG A 228 -14.68 15.29 11.79
CA ARG A 228 -14.58 15.96 10.50
C ARG A 228 -15.95 16.49 10.11
N TYR A 229 -16.07 17.82 10.02
CA TYR A 229 -17.28 18.54 9.64
C TYR A 229 -17.17 19.13 8.23
N THR A 230 -18.09 18.78 7.34
CA THR A 230 -18.13 19.23 5.95
C THR A 230 -19.51 19.83 5.66
N PRO A 231 -19.65 21.16 5.75
CA PRO A 231 -20.94 21.82 5.48
C PRO A 231 -21.44 21.51 4.06
N GLY A 232 -22.74 21.17 3.94
CA GLY A 232 -23.38 20.92 2.65
C GLY A 232 -23.07 19.56 2.02
N SER A 233 -22.33 18.67 2.69
CA SER A 233 -22.20 17.28 2.27
C SER A 233 -23.10 16.34 3.08
N THR A 234 -23.30 15.13 2.59
CA THR A 234 -23.97 14.06 3.34
C THR A 234 -22.99 12.89 3.47
N PRO A 235 -22.56 12.52 4.70
CA PRO A 235 -22.93 13.13 5.97
C PRO A 235 -22.24 14.50 6.14
N VAL A 236 -22.85 15.39 6.92
CA VAL A 236 -22.24 16.69 7.29
C VAL A 236 -21.13 16.51 8.32
N GLY A 237 -21.18 15.45 9.12
CA GLY A 237 -20.22 15.17 10.19
C GLY A 237 -19.92 13.68 10.30
N LEU A 238 -18.64 13.36 10.49
CA LEU A 238 -18.20 12.03 10.90
C LEU A 238 -17.17 12.17 12.01
N GLY A 239 -17.37 11.50 13.13
CA GLY A 239 -16.49 11.63 14.29
C GLY A 239 -16.33 10.34 15.08
N LEU A 240 -15.32 10.35 15.95
CA LEU A 240 -14.96 9.26 16.84
C LEU A 240 -14.92 9.78 18.28
N ALA A 241 -15.77 9.23 19.14
CA ALA A 241 -15.81 9.54 20.56
C ALA A 241 -15.06 8.49 21.39
N VAL A 242 -14.52 8.95 22.51
CA VAL A 242 -13.96 8.12 23.57
C VAL A 242 -14.91 8.20 24.76
N ARG A 243 -15.45 7.06 25.23
CA ARG A 243 -16.33 7.00 26.39
C ARG A 243 -15.56 7.24 27.70
N GLY A 244 -16.22 7.91 28.63
CA GLY A 244 -15.72 8.16 29.98
C GLY A 244 -15.00 9.51 30.14
N THR A 245 -14.41 9.72 31.31
CA THR A 245 -13.73 10.98 31.66
C THR A 245 -12.22 10.80 31.65
N LEU A 246 -11.50 11.65 30.91
CA LEU A 246 -10.04 11.70 30.95
C LEU A 246 -9.59 12.52 32.16
N ALA A 247 -8.86 11.88 33.07
CA ALA A 247 -8.29 12.54 34.25
C ALA A 247 -7.25 13.60 33.84
N PRO A 248 -7.07 14.68 34.63
CA PRO A 248 -6.03 15.66 34.39
C PRO A 248 -4.64 15.02 34.27
N GLY A 249 -3.89 15.38 33.21
CA GLY A 249 -2.57 14.80 32.94
C GLY A 249 -2.59 13.43 32.26
N THR A 250 -3.78 12.85 32.01
CA THR A 250 -3.95 11.67 31.17
C THR A 250 -4.38 12.08 29.76
N SER A 251 -3.82 11.40 28.77
CA SER A 251 -4.14 11.61 27.35
C SER A 251 -4.54 10.30 26.69
N VAL A 252 -5.35 10.40 25.65
CA VAL A 252 -5.63 9.31 24.71
C VAL A 252 -5.06 9.66 23.35
N ARG A 253 -4.30 8.74 22.76
CA ARG A 253 -3.85 8.81 21.38
C ARG A 253 -4.70 7.86 20.52
N LEU A 254 -5.24 8.38 19.44
CA LEU A 254 -6.03 7.68 18.44
C LEU A 254 -5.23 7.66 17.14
N THR A 255 -4.70 6.51 16.78
CA THR A 255 -3.82 6.32 15.61
C THR A 255 -4.59 5.63 14.49
N PRO A 256 -4.67 6.21 13.28
CA PRO A 256 -5.29 5.54 12.14
C PRO A 256 -4.46 4.32 11.73
N VAL A 257 -5.15 3.22 11.52
CA VAL A 257 -4.59 1.90 11.23
C VAL A 257 -5.48 1.20 10.21
N TRP A 258 -4.98 0.11 9.62
CA TRP A 258 -5.73 -0.67 8.65
C TRP A 258 -6.07 -2.06 9.20
N ARG A 259 -7.26 -2.53 8.84
CA ARG A 259 -7.77 -3.89 9.06
C ARG A 259 -8.20 -4.48 7.73
N SER A 260 -8.54 -5.75 7.71
CA SER A 260 -9.18 -6.34 6.54
C SER A 260 -10.31 -7.29 6.90
N ALA A 261 -11.25 -7.40 5.99
CA ALA A 261 -12.27 -8.43 5.95
C ALA A 261 -11.91 -9.46 4.88
N LEU A 262 -12.15 -10.73 5.18
CA LEU A 262 -11.93 -11.85 4.29
C LEU A 262 -13.20 -12.71 4.23
N VAL A 263 -13.61 -13.09 3.03
CA VAL A 263 -14.65 -14.10 2.85
C VAL A 263 -14.00 -15.43 2.47
N ARG A 264 -14.10 -16.41 3.36
CA ARG A 264 -13.55 -17.75 3.20
C ARG A 264 -14.62 -18.78 3.54
N ASP A 265 -14.81 -19.77 2.66
CA ASP A 265 -15.86 -20.80 2.81
C ASP A 265 -17.27 -20.19 3.02
N GLY A 266 -17.52 -19.05 2.38
CA GLY A 266 -18.76 -18.28 2.57
C GLY A 266 -18.92 -17.61 3.93
N GLN A 267 -17.94 -17.72 4.84
CA GLN A 267 -17.95 -17.03 6.12
C GLN A 267 -17.13 -15.74 6.05
N LEU A 268 -17.65 -14.69 6.67
CA LEU A 268 -16.94 -13.42 6.82
C LEU A 268 -16.07 -13.45 8.08
N GLN A 269 -14.81 -13.11 7.90
CA GLN A 269 -13.78 -13.05 8.92
C GLN A 269 -13.16 -11.65 8.94
N LEU A 270 -12.79 -11.15 10.12
CA LEU A 270 -12.09 -9.89 10.30
C LEU A 270 -10.68 -10.12 10.81
N SER A 271 -9.72 -9.34 10.32
CA SER A 271 -8.38 -9.33 10.86
C SER A 271 -8.39 -8.88 12.32
N ALA A 272 -7.42 -9.33 13.09
CA ALA A 272 -7.21 -8.87 14.46
C ALA A 272 -7.18 -7.33 14.53
N ALA A 273 -7.60 -6.78 15.67
CA ALA A 273 -7.42 -5.35 15.93
C ALA A 273 -5.91 -5.06 15.97
N PRO A 274 -5.40 -4.11 15.17
CA PRO A 274 -3.98 -3.78 15.15
C PRO A 274 -3.55 -3.23 16.51
N ASP A 275 -2.34 -3.59 16.93
CA ASP A 275 -1.73 -3.23 18.23
C ASP A 275 -0.92 -1.91 18.17
N GLY A 276 -1.21 -1.09 17.15
CA GLY A 276 -0.52 0.19 16.91
C GLY A 276 0.80 0.07 16.17
N THR A 277 1.33 -1.14 15.94
CA THR A 277 2.64 -1.33 15.30
C THR A 277 2.67 -2.37 14.19
N ALA A 278 1.74 -3.35 14.17
CA ALA A 278 1.64 -4.36 13.11
C ALA A 278 0.64 -3.98 11.99
N ASP A 279 0.96 -4.37 10.75
CA ASP A 279 0.01 -4.31 9.63
C ASP A 279 -0.89 -5.55 9.61
N ALA A 280 -1.98 -5.49 10.39
CA ALA A 280 -2.96 -6.56 10.48
C ALA A 280 -3.80 -6.73 9.21
N ALA A 281 -3.94 -5.68 8.38
CA ALA A 281 -4.75 -5.72 7.17
C ALA A 281 -4.20 -6.71 6.15
N GLY A 282 -2.88 -6.69 5.93
CA GLY A 282 -2.26 -7.53 4.91
C GLY A 282 -1.85 -8.94 5.35
N ASN A 283 -1.75 -9.19 6.65
CA ASN A 283 -1.09 -10.39 7.18
C ASN A 283 -2.00 -11.31 8.03
N GLY A 284 -3.23 -10.90 8.34
CA GLY A 284 -4.06 -11.64 9.28
C GLY A 284 -3.49 -11.59 10.71
N PRO A 285 -3.90 -12.49 11.62
CA PRO A 285 -4.89 -13.56 11.42
C PRO A 285 -6.32 -13.02 11.26
N TRP A 286 -7.15 -13.76 10.52
CA TRP A 286 -8.58 -13.50 10.39
C TRP A 286 -9.39 -14.43 11.29
N ALA A 287 -10.32 -13.85 12.04
CA ALA A 287 -11.24 -14.58 12.89
C ALA A 287 -12.68 -14.38 12.43
N ALA A 288 -13.50 -15.42 12.56
CA ALA A 288 -14.92 -15.36 12.20
C ALA A 288 -15.62 -14.23 12.95
N LEU A 289 -16.42 -13.44 12.21
CA LEU A 289 -17.26 -12.41 12.80
C LEU A 289 -18.51 -13.07 13.40
N PRO A 290 -18.72 -13.03 14.74
CA PRO A 290 -19.88 -13.65 15.35
C PRO A 290 -21.18 -12.94 14.96
N GLY A 291 -22.31 -13.65 15.06
CA GLY A 291 -23.65 -13.07 14.91
C GLY A 291 -24.13 -12.88 13.47
N LEU A 292 -23.43 -13.43 12.48
CA LEU A 292 -23.89 -13.44 11.09
C LEU A 292 -24.97 -14.52 10.87
N PRO A 293 -25.99 -14.25 10.04
CA PRO A 293 -27.00 -15.24 9.69
C PRO A 293 -26.41 -16.35 8.81
N ALA A 294 -27.12 -17.49 8.75
CA ALA A 294 -26.72 -18.61 7.92
C ALA A 294 -26.74 -18.25 6.42
N GLY A 295 -25.68 -18.63 5.71
CA GLY A 295 -25.52 -18.40 4.28
C GLY A 295 -24.06 -18.22 3.89
N ALA A 296 -23.81 -18.11 2.59
CA ALA A 296 -22.50 -17.80 2.04
C ALA A 296 -22.44 -16.31 1.69
N VAL A 297 -21.51 -15.58 2.29
CA VAL A 297 -21.16 -14.23 1.89
C VAL A 297 -20.56 -14.29 0.48
N ARG A 298 -21.02 -13.42 -0.41
CA ARG A 298 -20.61 -13.37 -1.83
C ARG A 298 -19.88 -12.09 -2.20
N ALA A 299 -20.23 -10.97 -1.58
CA ALA A 299 -19.60 -9.68 -1.80
C ALA A 299 -19.59 -8.86 -0.51
N LEU A 300 -18.64 -7.93 -0.41
CA LEU A 300 -18.45 -7.03 0.72
C LEU A 300 -18.31 -5.59 0.24
N ALA A 301 -18.77 -4.64 1.05
CA ALA A 301 -18.47 -3.23 0.88
C ALA A 301 -18.39 -2.55 2.25
N THR A 302 -17.54 -1.55 2.39
CA THR A 302 -17.45 -0.74 3.60
C THR A 302 -17.95 0.67 3.33
N ALA A 303 -18.73 1.20 4.26
CA ALA A 303 -19.23 2.56 4.16
C ALA A 303 -18.33 3.55 4.92
N PRO A 304 -18.35 4.85 4.55
CA PRO A 304 -17.55 5.86 5.23
C PRO A 304 -17.84 6.00 6.72
N ASP A 305 -18.99 5.51 7.21
CA ASP A 305 -19.33 5.49 8.63
C ASP A 305 -18.74 4.30 9.40
N GLY A 306 -17.94 3.46 8.75
CA GLY A 306 -17.34 2.26 9.34
C GLY A 306 -18.27 1.04 9.32
N THR A 307 -19.48 1.14 8.77
CA THR A 307 -20.39 -0.01 8.67
C THR A 307 -19.94 -0.94 7.55
N LEU A 308 -19.99 -2.25 7.84
CA LEU A 308 -19.68 -3.29 6.87
C LEU A 308 -20.97 -3.83 6.29
N TRP A 309 -21.04 -3.89 4.97
CA TRP A 309 -22.17 -4.43 4.23
C TRP A 309 -21.78 -5.71 3.52
N ALA A 310 -22.66 -6.71 3.56
CA ALA A 310 -22.42 -8.01 3.00
C ALA A 310 -23.63 -8.50 2.20
N MET A 311 -23.36 -9.04 1.01
CA MET A 311 -24.33 -9.79 0.23
C MET A 311 -24.24 -11.26 0.64
N VAL A 312 -25.34 -11.83 1.13
CA VAL A 312 -25.40 -13.21 1.60
C VAL A 312 -26.38 -14.01 0.78
N GLU A 313 -25.94 -15.19 0.34
CA GLU A 313 -26.75 -16.15 -0.38
C GLU A 313 -27.00 -17.38 0.49
N ASN A 314 -28.27 -17.78 0.63
CA ASN A 314 -28.65 -19.01 1.30
C ASN A 314 -29.64 -19.78 0.44
N ALA A 315 -29.23 -20.96 -0.07
CA ALA A 315 -30.03 -21.81 -0.94
C ALA A 315 -30.67 -21.07 -2.13
N GLY A 316 -29.93 -20.13 -2.75
CA GLY A 316 -30.38 -19.31 -3.88
C GLY A 316 -31.22 -18.09 -3.51
N ALA A 317 -31.56 -17.89 -2.24
CA ALA A 317 -32.15 -16.64 -1.75
C ALA A 317 -31.05 -15.68 -1.32
N PHE A 318 -31.19 -14.40 -1.69
CA PHE A 318 -30.22 -13.36 -1.36
C PHE A 318 -30.77 -12.42 -0.29
N ALA A 319 -29.88 -11.97 0.59
CA ALA A 319 -30.15 -10.97 1.60
C ALA A 319 -28.99 -9.98 1.71
N LEU A 320 -29.32 -8.72 1.99
CA LEU A 320 -28.34 -7.67 2.25
C LEU A 320 -28.19 -7.52 3.77
N LEU A 321 -26.95 -7.59 4.27
CA LEU A 321 -26.65 -7.41 5.68
C LEU A 321 -25.88 -6.12 5.90
N ARG A 322 -26.23 -5.41 6.97
CA ARG A 322 -25.45 -4.31 7.53
C ARG A 322 -24.91 -4.74 8.90
N HIS A 323 -23.62 -4.59 9.11
CA HIS A 323 -22.95 -4.84 10.38
C HIS A 323 -22.33 -3.55 10.92
N ASP A 324 -22.76 -3.11 12.10
CA ASP A 324 -22.29 -1.88 12.75
C ASP A 324 -21.07 -2.08 13.65
N GLY A 325 -20.47 -3.27 13.62
CA GLY A 325 -19.34 -3.63 14.49
C GLY A 325 -19.76 -4.40 15.73
N ASN A 326 -21.05 -4.40 16.08
CA ASN A 326 -21.58 -5.13 17.22
C ASN A 326 -22.79 -6.01 16.85
N THR A 327 -23.66 -5.55 15.95
CA THR A 327 -24.88 -6.23 15.53
C THR A 327 -24.99 -6.31 14.01
N ALA A 328 -25.57 -7.41 13.53
CA ALA A 328 -25.95 -7.60 12.13
C ALA A 328 -27.45 -7.32 11.96
N THR A 329 -27.80 -6.43 11.03
CA THR A 329 -29.16 -6.12 10.63
C THR A 329 -29.38 -6.61 9.20
N THR A 330 -30.47 -7.35 8.97
CA THR A 330 -30.86 -7.82 7.64
C THR A 330 -31.78 -6.80 6.97
N VAL A 331 -31.56 -6.53 5.69
CA VAL A 331 -32.32 -5.60 4.85
C VAL A 331 -33.08 -6.39 3.78
N ASP A 332 -34.31 -6.77 4.10
CA ASP A 332 -35.17 -7.58 3.23
C ASP A 332 -36.27 -6.77 2.52
N THR A 333 -36.60 -5.59 3.06
CA THR A 333 -37.66 -4.73 2.50
C THR A 333 -37.26 -4.21 1.13
N GLY A 334 -38.08 -4.50 0.11
CA GLY A 334 -37.82 -4.07 -1.27
C GLY A 334 -36.72 -4.88 -1.98
N ALA A 335 -36.31 -6.02 -1.41
CA ALA A 335 -35.32 -6.90 -2.02
C ALA A 335 -35.79 -7.39 -3.41
N PRO A 336 -34.98 -7.20 -4.47
CA PRO A 336 -35.30 -7.72 -5.79
C PRO A 336 -35.17 -9.24 -5.84
N GLY A 337 -36.03 -9.88 -6.63
CA GLY A 337 -35.84 -11.29 -7.00
C GLY A 337 -34.68 -11.49 -7.99
N GLY A 338 -34.28 -12.74 -8.19
CA GLY A 338 -33.19 -13.10 -9.11
C GLY A 338 -31.81 -13.14 -8.45
N VAL A 339 -30.76 -13.23 -9.27
CA VAL A 339 -29.38 -13.32 -8.79
C VAL A 339 -28.81 -11.93 -8.52
N TRP A 340 -28.07 -11.81 -7.42
CA TRP A 340 -27.33 -10.61 -7.07
C TRP A 340 -25.84 -10.83 -7.37
N HIS A 341 -25.20 -9.83 -7.98
CA HIS A 341 -23.87 -9.98 -8.57
C HIS A 341 -22.78 -9.17 -7.85
N GLY A 342 -23.12 -8.02 -7.26
CA GLY A 342 -22.11 -7.14 -6.67
C GLY A 342 -22.67 -6.07 -5.75
N LEU A 343 -21.78 -5.48 -4.95
CA LEU A 343 -22.09 -4.50 -3.93
C LEU A 343 -21.07 -3.35 -4.00
N ALA A 344 -21.53 -2.10 -3.87
CA ALA A 344 -20.64 -0.94 -3.75
C ALA A 344 -21.27 0.14 -2.86
N VAL A 345 -20.46 0.91 -2.15
CA VAL A 345 -20.92 2.09 -1.43
C VAL A 345 -20.51 3.33 -2.22
N CYS A 346 -21.48 4.20 -2.53
CA CYS A 346 -21.24 5.47 -3.19
C CYS A 346 -22.05 6.57 -2.50
N GLY A 347 -21.39 7.67 -2.12
CA GLY A 347 -22.05 8.77 -1.42
C GLY A 347 -22.74 8.33 -0.11
N ALA A 348 -24.06 8.51 -0.05
CA ALA A 348 -24.90 8.25 1.13
C ALA A 348 -25.71 6.94 1.02
N ALA A 349 -25.38 6.06 0.07
CA ALA A 349 -26.11 4.81 -0.16
C ALA A 349 -25.17 3.64 -0.46
N VAL A 350 -25.65 2.44 -0.15
CA VAL A 350 -25.12 1.19 -0.68
C VAL A 350 -25.93 0.80 -1.91
N TYR A 351 -25.24 0.34 -2.94
CA TYR A 351 -25.79 -0.06 -4.23
C TYR A 351 -25.57 -1.54 -4.45
N LEU A 352 -26.58 -2.16 -5.04
CA LEU A 352 -26.67 -3.59 -5.29
C LEU A 352 -26.90 -3.83 -6.78
N ALA A 353 -26.00 -4.60 -7.38
CA ALA A 353 -26.10 -5.04 -8.77
C ALA A 353 -26.86 -6.37 -8.84
N THR A 354 -27.91 -6.43 -9.67
CA THR A 354 -28.79 -7.59 -9.77
C THR A 354 -29.22 -7.85 -11.22
N ASP A 355 -29.81 -9.01 -11.48
CA ASP A 355 -30.49 -9.30 -12.75
C ASP A 355 -31.66 -8.35 -13.04
N ALA A 356 -32.28 -7.78 -12.00
CA ALA A 356 -33.38 -6.83 -12.09
C ALA A 356 -32.91 -5.35 -12.12
N GLY A 357 -31.63 -5.12 -12.42
CA GLY A 357 -31.03 -3.80 -12.49
C GLY A 357 -30.38 -3.34 -11.19
N LEU A 358 -30.19 -2.02 -11.08
CA LEU A 358 -29.52 -1.40 -9.95
C LEU A 358 -30.51 -1.09 -8.83
N HIS A 359 -30.19 -1.50 -7.61
CA HIS A 359 -30.94 -1.14 -6.40
C HIS A 359 -30.05 -0.38 -5.43
N ARG A 360 -30.66 0.47 -4.60
CA ARG A 360 -29.96 1.24 -3.57
C ARG A 360 -30.66 1.15 -2.22
N CYS A 361 -29.88 1.19 -1.15
CA CYS A 361 -30.37 1.35 0.22
C CYS A 361 -29.64 2.55 0.86
N PRO A 362 -30.33 3.50 1.49
CA PRO A 362 -29.68 4.60 2.20
C PRO A 362 -28.85 4.07 3.37
N LEU A 363 -27.69 4.68 3.61
CA LEU A 363 -26.84 4.35 4.77
C LEU A 363 -27.48 4.81 6.08
N TRP A 364 -28.23 5.91 6.03
CA TRP A 364 -28.86 6.56 7.19
C TRP A 364 -30.35 6.85 6.89
N PRO A 365 -31.23 5.83 6.90
CA PRO A 365 -32.66 6.03 6.68
C PRO A 365 -33.25 6.97 7.72
N ASP A 366 -34.34 7.66 7.37
CA ASP A 366 -35.06 8.54 8.29
C ASP A 366 -35.55 7.79 9.53
N GLU A 367 -35.69 8.53 10.63
CA GLU A 367 -36.10 7.96 11.91
C GLU A 367 -37.45 7.24 11.77
N GLY A 368 -37.48 5.95 12.09
CA GLY A 368 -38.66 5.08 11.96
C GLY A 368 -38.90 4.47 10.57
N ALA A 369 -38.19 4.87 9.51
CA ALA A 369 -38.40 4.34 8.16
C ALA A 369 -37.78 2.93 7.95
N GLY A 370 -36.78 2.57 8.74
CA GLY A 370 -36.03 1.31 8.58
C GLY A 370 -35.18 1.28 7.30
N PHE A 371 -34.39 0.22 7.14
CA PHE A 371 -33.62 0.00 5.90
C PHE A 371 -34.49 -0.67 4.83
N ALA A 372 -34.44 -0.14 3.61
CA ALA A 372 -35.16 -0.68 2.47
C ALA A 372 -34.38 -0.47 1.17
N LEU A 373 -34.47 -1.45 0.28
CA LEU A 373 -33.96 -1.40 -1.08
C LEU A 373 -34.98 -0.73 -1.99
N ALA A 374 -34.50 0.15 -2.86
CA ALA A 374 -35.29 0.80 -3.90
C ALA A 374 -34.59 0.68 -5.27
N PRO A 375 -35.33 0.43 -6.37
CA PRO A 375 -34.74 0.40 -7.69
C PRO A 375 -34.27 1.79 -8.11
N VAL A 376 -33.18 1.84 -8.88
CA VAL A 376 -32.68 3.06 -9.52
C VAL A 376 -33.19 3.10 -10.97
N PRO A 377 -34.17 3.97 -11.30
CA PRO A 377 -34.85 3.92 -12.60
C PRO A 377 -33.95 4.16 -13.82
N ALA A 378 -32.79 4.81 -13.62
CA ALA A 378 -31.82 5.08 -14.68
C ALA A 378 -31.10 3.83 -15.19
N VAL A 379 -31.10 2.73 -14.43
CA VAL A 379 -30.44 1.46 -14.76
C VAL A 379 -31.39 0.29 -14.46
N PRO A 380 -32.43 0.09 -15.29
CA PRO A 380 -33.41 -0.99 -15.10
C PRO A 380 -32.88 -2.37 -15.52
N GLU A 381 -31.83 -2.41 -16.35
CA GLU A 381 -31.31 -3.65 -16.92
C GLU A 381 -30.23 -4.29 -16.06
N ALA A 382 -30.10 -5.62 -16.17
CA ALA A 382 -29.18 -6.43 -15.38
C ALA A 382 -27.78 -5.81 -15.24
N VAL A 383 -27.31 -5.69 -14.00
CA VAL A 383 -25.99 -5.16 -13.66
C VAL A 383 -25.13 -6.29 -13.09
N GLN A 384 -23.92 -6.45 -13.61
CA GLN A 384 -22.99 -7.52 -13.25
C GLN A 384 -21.87 -7.03 -12.33
N ALA A 385 -21.43 -5.78 -12.48
CA ALA A 385 -20.38 -5.20 -11.66
C ALA A 385 -20.60 -3.71 -11.41
N LEU A 386 -20.11 -3.26 -10.26
CA LEU A 386 -20.15 -1.86 -9.81
C LEU A 386 -18.72 -1.34 -9.66
N TYR A 387 -18.52 -0.07 -9.99
CA TYR A 387 -17.24 0.61 -9.84
C TYR A 387 -17.44 2.05 -9.40
N VAL A 388 -16.71 2.52 -8.40
CA VAL A 388 -16.83 3.89 -7.89
C VAL A 388 -15.60 4.68 -8.32
N LEU A 389 -15.82 5.78 -9.04
CA LEU A 389 -14.77 6.72 -9.44
C LEU A 389 -14.38 7.63 -8.25
N PRO A 390 -13.14 8.17 -8.24
CA PRO A 390 -12.68 9.06 -7.17
C PRO A 390 -13.52 10.34 -6.97
N ASP A 391 -14.26 10.75 -8.00
CA ASP A 391 -15.15 11.92 -7.96
C ASP A 391 -16.55 11.62 -7.39
N GLY A 392 -16.83 10.35 -7.06
CA GLY A 392 -18.13 9.90 -6.56
C GLY A 392 -19.12 9.49 -7.66
N THR A 393 -18.69 9.39 -8.92
CA THR A 393 -19.50 8.81 -9.99
C THR A 393 -19.57 7.28 -9.84
N LEU A 394 -20.77 6.72 -9.96
CA LEU A 394 -20.99 5.27 -9.92
C LEU A 394 -21.07 4.70 -11.34
N GLY A 395 -20.15 3.79 -11.68
CA GLY A 395 -20.19 2.99 -12.90
C GLY A 395 -20.91 1.66 -12.69
N CYS A 396 -21.88 1.36 -13.56
CA CYS A 396 -22.68 0.14 -13.54
C CYS A 396 -22.46 -0.63 -14.85
N ALA A 397 -21.66 -1.70 -14.80
CA ALA A 397 -21.40 -2.56 -15.94
C ALA A 397 -22.45 -3.68 -16.00
N GLY A 398 -23.14 -3.83 -17.12
CA GLY A 398 -24.26 -4.77 -17.22
C GLY A 398 -24.66 -5.11 -18.65
N ALA A 399 -25.91 -5.56 -18.81
CA ALA A 399 -26.47 -6.02 -20.09
C ALA A 399 -26.49 -4.94 -21.19
N ASP A 400 -26.54 -3.66 -20.80
CA ASP A 400 -26.62 -2.51 -21.71
C ASP A 400 -25.40 -1.58 -21.57
N GLY A 401 -24.20 -2.15 -21.52
CA GLY A 401 -22.94 -1.40 -21.45
C GLY A 401 -22.57 -0.93 -20.05
N LEU A 402 -21.85 0.20 -19.98
CA LEU A 402 -21.44 0.85 -18.74
C LEU A 402 -22.20 2.16 -18.56
N ALA A 403 -23.16 2.18 -17.63
CA ALA A 403 -23.86 3.39 -17.21
C ALA A 403 -23.05 4.13 -16.14
N LEU A 404 -22.81 5.44 -16.31
CA LEU A 404 -22.18 6.31 -15.31
C LEU A 404 -23.26 7.19 -14.68
N LEU A 405 -23.42 7.08 -13.36
CA LEU A 405 -24.40 7.83 -12.58
C LEU A 405 -23.73 8.89 -11.71
N ASP A 406 -24.34 10.05 -11.62
CA ASP A 406 -23.95 11.08 -10.66
C ASP A 406 -24.42 10.71 -9.23
N PRO A 407 -24.01 11.46 -8.19
CA PRO A 407 -24.44 11.20 -6.81
C PRO A 407 -25.96 11.34 -6.56
N ALA A 408 -26.73 11.87 -7.51
CA ALA A 408 -28.18 11.96 -7.46
C ALA A 408 -28.88 10.81 -8.23
N ASP A 409 -28.12 9.78 -8.61
CA ASP A 409 -28.54 8.62 -9.41
C ASP A 409 -28.96 8.96 -10.86
N ALA A 410 -28.63 10.15 -11.36
CA ALA A 410 -28.95 10.52 -12.73
C ALA A 410 -27.90 9.98 -13.70
N LEU A 411 -28.35 9.47 -14.85
CA LEU A 411 -27.47 8.98 -15.90
C LEU A 411 -26.70 10.15 -16.53
N VAL A 412 -25.38 10.15 -16.35
CA VAL A 412 -24.46 11.12 -16.96
C VAL A 412 -24.14 10.70 -18.40
N THR A 413 -23.73 9.45 -18.58
CA THR A 413 -23.38 8.89 -19.88
C THR A 413 -23.44 7.36 -19.87
N ARG A 414 -23.54 6.77 -21.06
CA ARG A 414 -23.52 5.31 -21.25
C ARG A 414 -22.49 4.95 -22.30
N LEU A 415 -21.50 4.13 -21.91
CA LEU A 415 -20.49 3.61 -22.84
C LEU A 415 -20.94 2.25 -23.37
N LEU A 416 -20.78 2.05 -24.68
CA LEU A 416 -21.09 0.80 -25.38
C LEU A 416 -22.52 0.27 -25.11
N PRO A 417 -23.58 1.06 -25.38
CA PRO A 417 -24.95 0.58 -25.24
C PRO A 417 -25.17 -0.69 -26.10
N GLY A 418 -25.95 -1.64 -25.57
CA GLY A 418 -26.21 -2.95 -26.17
C GLY A 418 -25.11 -3.99 -26.02
N VAL A 419 -24.00 -3.67 -25.34
CA VAL A 419 -22.89 -4.60 -25.10
C VAL A 419 -22.93 -5.12 -23.66
N GLY A 420 -23.06 -6.43 -23.49
CA GLY A 420 -23.03 -7.06 -22.16
C GLY A 420 -21.64 -7.01 -21.52
N LEU A 421 -21.51 -6.26 -20.42
CA LEU A 421 -20.26 -6.10 -19.67
C LEU A 421 -20.33 -6.82 -18.32
N HIS A 422 -19.23 -7.48 -17.96
CA HIS A 422 -19.06 -8.21 -16.69
C HIS A 422 -18.11 -7.51 -15.71
N ALA A 423 -17.17 -6.71 -16.21
CA ALA A 423 -16.24 -5.96 -15.37
C ALA A 423 -15.85 -4.64 -16.05
N ALA A 424 -15.51 -3.64 -15.25
CA ALA A 424 -15.03 -2.36 -15.72
C ALA A 424 -13.95 -1.80 -14.79
N LEU A 425 -12.98 -1.10 -15.37
CA LEU A 425 -11.92 -0.40 -14.64
C LEU A 425 -11.57 0.90 -15.37
N HIS A 426 -11.58 2.03 -14.67
CA HIS A 426 -11.08 3.29 -15.20
C HIS A 426 -9.67 3.55 -14.70
N GLN A 427 -8.71 3.66 -15.61
CA GLN A 427 -7.31 3.87 -15.26
C GLN A 427 -6.64 4.82 -16.26
N ARG A 428 -6.03 5.90 -15.75
CA ARG A 428 -5.26 6.89 -16.54
C ARG A 428 -6.03 7.43 -17.76
N GLY A 429 -7.31 7.78 -17.58
CA GLY A 429 -8.17 8.34 -18.63
C GLY A 429 -8.65 7.33 -19.68
N ARG A 430 -8.57 6.03 -19.37
CA ARG A 430 -9.00 4.93 -20.24
C ARG A 430 -9.94 4.02 -19.47
N TRP A 431 -10.93 3.49 -20.17
CA TRP A 431 -11.78 2.42 -19.64
C TRP A 431 -11.29 1.08 -20.17
N TYR A 432 -11.07 0.12 -19.28
CA TYR A 432 -10.94 -1.29 -19.60
C TYR A 432 -12.27 -1.97 -19.26
N LEU A 433 -12.87 -2.64 -20.23
CA LEU A 433 -14.22 -3.19 -20.14
C LEU A 433 -14.16 -4.67 -20.57
N ALA A 434 -14.70 -5.56 -19.75
CA ALA A 434 -14.74 -6.98 -20.07
C ALA A 434 -16.15 -7.41 -20.47
N THR A 435 -16.27 -8.11 -21.60
CA THR A 435 -17.44 -8.91 -21.93
C THR A 435 -17.21 -10.36 -21.48
N ALA A 436 -18.16 -11.25 -21.75
CA ALA A 436 -17.94 -12.69 -21.59
C ALA A 436 -16.77 -13.22 -22.46
N GLU A 437 -16.46 -12.55 -23.58
CA GLU A 437 -15.55 -13.07 -24.60
C GLU A 437 -14.37 -12.16 -24.97
N ALA A 438 -14.40 -10.89 -24.60
CA ALA A 438 -13.38 -9.92 -24.97
C ALA A 438 -12.99 -8.99 -23.84
N LEU A 439 -11.74 -8.55 -23.90
CA LEU A 439 -11.27 -7.37 -23.17
C LEU A 439 -11.22 -6.19 -24.14
N LEU A 440 -11.98 -5.15 -23.83
CA LEU A 440 -12.10 -3.93 -24.61
C LEU A 440 -11.43 -2.77 -23.88
N ARG A 441 -10.96 -1.79 -24.65
CA ARG A 441 -10.42 -0.54 -24.11
C ARG A 441 -11.01 0.65 -24.84
N VAL A 442 -11.57 1.60 -24.10
CA VAL A 442 -12.03 2.90 -24.63
C VAL A 442 -11.02 3.96 -24.25
N SER A 443 -10.49 4.68 -25.24
CA SER A 443 -9.55 5.78 -25.04
C SER A 443 -9.98 6.95 -25.94
N GLY A 444 -10.55 7.99 -25.33
CA GLY A 444 -11.21 9.06 -26.09
C GLY A 444 -12.38 8.50 -26.89
N THR A 445 -12.37 8.69 -28.21
CA THR A 445 -13.40 8.18 -29.13
C THR A 445 -13.07 6.81 -29.72
N GLN A 446 -11.86 6.30 -29.49
CA GLN A 446 -11.42 5.03 -30.09
C GLN A 446 -11.72 3.86 -29.16
N LEU A 447 -12.28 2.81 -29.76
CA LEU A 447 -12.51 1.52 -29.15
C LEU A 447 -11.46 0.53 -29.64
N TYR A 448 -10.87 -0.21 -28.71
CA TYR A 448 -9.90 -1.25 -29.00
C TYR A 448 -10.36 -2.59 -28.43
N ARG A 449 -10.01 -3.66 -29.12
CA ARG A 449 -10.08 -5.04 -28.65
C ARG A 449 -8.68 -5.52 -28.33
N TYR A 450 -8.53 -6.23 -27.22
CA TYR A 450 -7.30 -6.95 -26.93
C TYR A 450 -7.18 -8.15 -27.88
N ALA A 451 -6.22 -8.07 -28.80
CA ALA A 451 -6.02 -9.05 -29.86
C ALA A 451 -4.84 -9.99 -29.55
N SER A 452 -3.69 -9.43 -29.13
CA SER A 452 -2.49 -10.15 -28.65
C SER A 452 -2.11 -11.44 -29.40
N GLU A 453 -2.42 -11.53 -30.70
CA GLU A 453 -2.00 -12.65 -31.56
C GLU A 453 -0.51 -12.56 -31.91
N ALA A 454 0.10 -11.41 -31.63
CA ALA A 454 1.47 -11.10 -31.99
C ALA A 454 2.43 -11.22 -30.82
N VAL A 455 3.59 -11.85 -31.08
CA VAL A 455 4.67 -12.02 -30.10
C VAL A 455 5.86 -11.09 -30.41
N SER A 456 5.62 -10.07 -31.24
CA SER A 456 6.60 -9.11 -31.72
C SER A 456 6.18 -7.69 -31.35
N GLU A 457 7.17 -6.83 -31.12
CA GLU A 457 6.99 -5.40 -30.82
C GLU A 457 6.38 -4.60 -31.98
N ASP A 458 6.45 -5.14 -33.21
CA ASP A 458 5.97 -4.46 -34.41
C ASP A 458 4.45 -4.56 -34.59
N GLN A 459 3.77 -5.34 -33.76
CA GLN A 459 2.33 -5.57 -33.83
C GLN A 459 1.65 -5.12 -32.54
N PRO A 460 0.59 -4.31 -32.62
CA PRO A 460 -0.09 -3.80 -31.44
C PRO A 460 -0.92 -4.90 -30.76
N ASP A 461 -0.79 -5.04 -29.45
CA ASP A 461 -1.68 -5.91 -28.63
C ASP A 461 -3.16 -5.49 -28.70
N TRP A 462 -3.42 -4.25 -29.09
CA TRP A 462 -4.73 -3.63 -29.14
C TRP A 462 -5.09 -3.26 -30.57
N GLU A 463 -6.13 -3.88 -31.08
CA GLU A 463 -6.66 -3.61 -32.42
C GLU A 463 -7.83 -2.63 -32.31
N VAL A 464 -7.85 -1.60 -33.16
CA VAL A 464 -8.99 -0.67 -33.25
C VAL A 464 -10.16 -1.42 -33.88
N ILE A 465 -11.32 -1.37 -33.25
CA ILE A 465 -12.56 -1.96 -33.76
C ILE A 465 -13.67 -0.92 -33.83
N GLU A 466 -14.65 -1.16 -34.69
CA GLU A 466 -15.88 -0.38 -34.71
C GLU A 466 -16.78 -0.73 -33.51
N THR A 467 -17.51 0.24 -32.99
CA THR A 467 -18.42 0.04 -31.84
C THR A 467 -19.45 -1.06 -32.09
N ALA A 468 -19.94 -1.20 -33.33
CA ALA A 468 -20.91 -2.23 -33.69
C ALA A 468 -20.36 -3.67 -33.56
N ALA A 469 -19.04 -3.85 -33.64
CA ALA A 469 -18.39 -5.16 -33.49
C ALA A 469 -18.11 -5.53 -32.03
N ALA A 470 -18.32 -4.62 -31.07
CA ALA A 470 -17.96 -4.81 -29.67
C ALA A 470 -18.66 -6.02 -29.02
N ALA A 471 -19.94 -6.25 -29.33
CA ALA A 471 -20.74 -7.32 -28.74
C ALA A 471 -20.29 -8.73 -29.16
N THR A 472 -19.71 -8.86 -30.35
CA THR A 472 -19.25 -10.15 -30.91
C THR A 472 -17.72 -10.27 -30.94
N ALA A 473 -17.02 -9.30 -30.37
CA ALA A 473 -15.57 -9.32 -30.29
C ALA A 473 -15.07 -10.48 -29.43
N GLN A 474 -13.94 -11.06 -29.82
CA GLN A 474 -13.28 -12.12 -29.07
C GLN A 474 -11.82 -11.77 -28.80
N SER A 475 -11.37 -11.98 -27.57
CA SER A 475 -9.97 -11.87 -27.18
C SER A 475 -9.38 -13.26 -26.90
N PRO A 476 -8.05 -13.43 -27.02
CA PRO A 476 -7.35 -14.66 -26.62
C PRO A 476 -7.19 -14.73 -25.09
N LEU A 477 -8.28 -14.52 -24.37
CA LEU A 477 -8.39 -14.55 -22.93
C LEU A 477 -9.60 -15.42 -22.54
N PRO A 478 -9.59 -16.07 -21.38
CA PRO A 478 -10.82 -16.60 -20.78
C PRO A 478 -11.76 -15.44 -20.42
N GLY A 479 -13.02 -15.75 -20.07
CA GLY A 479 -13.95 -14.73 -19.59
C GLY A 479 -13.38 -14.01 -18.37
N VAL A 480 -13.24 -12.68 -18.46
CA VAL A 480 -12.67 -11.82 -17.40
C VAL A 480 -13.79 -11.38 -16.47
N ARG A 481 -13.58 -11.54 -15.15
CA ARG A 481 -14.56 -11.26 -14.09
C ARG A 481 -14.14 -10.12 -13.17
N ALA A 482 -12.83 -9.94 -12.99
CA ALA A 482 -12.27 -8.90 -12.14
C ALA A 482 -11.08 -8.21 -12.82
N LEU A 483 -10.92 -6.92 -12.57
CA LEU A 483 -9.86 -6.09 -13.13
C LEU A 483 -9.24 -5.27 -12.00
N ALA A 484 -7.91 -5.22 -11.94
CA ALA A 484 -7.19 -4.33 -11.03
C ALA A 484 -5.94 -3.76 -11.71
N ALA A 485 -5.54 -2.54 -11.34
CA ALA A 485 -4.29 -1.96 -11.79
C ALA A 485 -3.38 -1.73 -10.58
N THR A 486 -2.13 -2.19 -10.69
CA THR A 486 -1.11 -1.99 -9.65
C THR A 486 -0.21 -0.80 -10.00
N ALA A 487 0.45 -0.23 -8.98
CA ALA A 487 1.27 0.98 -9.13
C ALA A 487 2.47 0.82 -10.08
N ASP A 488 2.96 -0.42 -10.23
CA ASP A 488 3.99 -0.83 -11.18
C ASP A 488 3.52 -0.82 -12.65
N GLY A 489 2.24 -0.53 -12.91
CA GLY A 489 1.69 -0.33 -14.25
C GLY A 489 1.10 -1.58 -14.90
N TRP A 490 1.06 -2.72 -14.19
CA TRP A 490 0.40 -3.93 -14.68
C TRP A 490 -1.12 -3.85 -14.53
N LEU A 491 -1.83 -4.32 -15.56
CA LEU A 491 -3.26 -4.60 -15.53
C LEU A 491 -3.46 -6.07 -15.19
N TRP A 492 -4.02 -6.35 -14.02
CA TRP A 492 -4.34 -7.70 -13.56
C TRP A 492 -5.76 -8.09 -13.97
N LEU A 493 -5.89 -9.34 -14.38
CA LEU A 493 -7.10 -9.94 -14.94
C LEU A 493 -7.46 -11.18 -14.10
N GLY A 494 -8.56 -11.07 -13.35
CA GLY A 494 -9.17 -12.20 -12.68
C GLY A 494 -10.10 -12.89 -13.67
N THR A 495 -9.77 -14.11 -14.08
CA THR A 495 -10.51 -14.81 -15.14
C THR A 495 -11.25 -16.03 -14.60
N THR A 496 -12.14 -16.56 -15.43
CA THR A 496 -12.79 -17.86 -15.22
C THR A 496 -11.81 -19.04 -15.21
N ALA A 497 -10.60 -18.87 -15.73
CA ALA A 497 -9.57 -19.90 -15.82
C ALA A 497 -8.23 -19.47 -15.18
N GLY A 498 -8.30 -18.83 -14.01
CA GLY A 498 -7.13 -18.41 -13.24
C GLY A 498 -6.76 -16.94 -13.40
N LEU A 499 -5.55 -16.60 -12.95
CA LEU A 499 -5.01 -15.23 -12.93
C LEU A 499 -4.19 -14.95 -14.18
N ALA A 500 -4.27 -13.72 -14.69
CA ALA A 500 -3.36 -13.20 -15.71
C ALA A 500 -3.03 -11.72 -15.44
N ARG A 501 -1.99 -11.20 -16.10
CA ARG A 501 -1.67 -9.76 -16.14
C ARG A 501 -1.12 -9.34 -17.50
N TRP A 502 -1.40 -8.10 -17.88
CA TRP A 502 -0.92 -7.47 -19.10
C TRP A 502 -0.20 -6.16 -18.78
N GLY A 503 0.92 -5.90 -19.44
CA GLY A 503 1.72 -4.71 -19.21
C GLY A 503 2.98 -4.69 -20.05
N VAL A 504 3.79 -3.64 -19.87
CA VAL A 504 5.12 -3.54 -20.50
C VAL A 504 6.09 -4.35 -19.66
N ALA A 505 6.76 -5.33 -20.26
CA ALA A 505 7.87 -6.01 -19.62
C ALA A 505 9.11 -5.08 -19.66
N GLY A 506 9.70 -4.76 -18.49
CA GLY A 506 10.76 -3.75 -18.39
C GLY A 506 11.86 -3.98 -17.34
N GLU A 507 13.10 -3.98 -17.86
CA GLU A 507 14.43 -3.63 -17.30
C GLU A 507 15.20 -4.54 -16.33
N ARG A 508 14.62 -5.30 -15.38
CA ARG A 508 15.47 -6.06 -14.42
C ARG A 508 15.55 -7.58 -14.55
N PHE A 509 14.50 -8.24 -15.02
CA PHE A 509 14.46 -9.71 -15.00
C PHE A 509 14.71 -10.38 -16.37
N ASP A 510 14.91 -9.58 -17.42
CA ASP A 510 15.20 -10.00 -18.81
C ASP A 510 16.52 -9.40 -19.33
N ALA A 511 17.51 -9.18 -18.46
CA ALA A 511 18.78 -8.55 -18.85
C ALA A 511 19.54 -9.35 -19.93
N ALA A 512 19.38 -10.68 -19.97
CA ALA A 512 19.95 -11.54 -21.02
C ALA A 512 19.33 -11.29 -22.41
N GLN A 513 18.17 -10.63 -22.49
CA GLN A 513 17.42 -10.41 -23.73
C GLN A 513 17.47 -8.95 -24.23
N ARG A 514 18.15 -8.05 -23.49
CA ARG A 514 18.35 -6.64 -23.89
C ARG A 514 19.16 -6.45 -25.18
N ALA A 515 19.94 -7.45 -25.58
CA ALA A 515 20.73 -7.35 -26.81
C ALA A 515 19.90 -7.58 -28.08
N ALA A 516 18.62 -8.00 -27.97
CA ALA A 516 17.81 -8.40 -29.11
C ALA A 516 16.43 -7.71 -29.21
N ASP A 517 15.66 -7.56 -28.12
CA ASP A 517 14.27 -7.11 -28.17
C ASP A 517 14.04 -5.92 -27.21
N GLY A 518 13.37 -4.85 -27.67
CA GLY A 518 13.13 -3.62 -26.94
C GLY A 518 12.08 -3.72 -25.81
N ARG A 519 11.24 -2.68 -25.68
CA ARG A 519 10.13 -2.63 -24.70
C ARG A 519 8.92 -3.36 -25.28
N SER A 520 8.79 -4.65 -25.02
CA SER A 520 7.62 -5.45 -25.45
C SER A 520 6.52 -5.48 -24.40
N THR A 521 5.27 -5.35 -24.85
CA THR A 521 4.10 -5.67 -24.03
C THR A 521 3.89 -7.18 -24.00
N ARG A 522 3.49 -7.72 -22.83
CA ARG A 522 3.31 -9.16 -22.65
C ARG A 522 2.08 -9.48 -21.84
N LEU A 523 1.42 -10.58 -22.21
CA LEU A 523 0.45 -11.27 -21.35
C LEU A 523 1.16 -12.35 -20.55
N HIS A 524 1.12 -12.23 -19.23
CA HIS A 524 1.53 -13.30 -18.32
C HIS A 524 0.27 -13.97 -17.79
N ALA A 525 0.09 -15.26 -18.04
CA ALA A 525 -0.91 -16.06 -17.35
C ALA A 525 -0.25 -16.93 -16.28
N TYR A 526 -1.02 -17.33 -15.26
CA TYR A 526 -0.53 -18.08 -14.10
C TYR A 526 -1.21 -19.46 -13.95
N PRO A 527 -1.18 -20.34 -14.97
CA PRO A 527 -1.77 -21.68 -14.85
C PRO A 527 -1.06 -22.53 -13.77
N ASP A 528 0.20 -22.21 -13.46
CA ASP A 528 0.99 -22.80 -12.38
C ASP A 528 0.51 -22.41 -10.97
N LEU A 529 -0.41 -21.45 -10.84
CA LEU A 529 -1.08 -21.12 -9.57
C LEU A 529 -2.47 -21.77 -9.43
N GLY A 530 -2.88 -22.53 -10.45
CA GLY A 530 -4.20 -23.11 -10.58
C GLY A 530 -5.04 -22.43 -11.67
N THR A 531 -5.96 -23.19 -12.24
CA THR A 531 -6.85 -22.76 -13.34
C THR A 531 -8.29 -22.51 -12.88
N GLY A 532 -8.55 -22.50 -11.56
CA GLY A 532 -9.85 -22.18 -11.02
C GLY A 532 -10.19 -20.68 -11.15
N PRO A 533 -11.48 -20.31 -11.01
CA PRO A 533 -11.90 -18.93 -11.18
C PRO A 533 -11.33 -18.02 -10.08
N VAL A 534 -10.89 -16.83 -10.51
CA VAL A 534 -10.61 -15.69 -9.62
C VAL A 534 -11.91 -14.93 -9.42
N GLN A 535 -12.29 -14.74 -8.16
CA GLN A 535 -13.54 -14.08 -7.78
C GLN A 535 -13.35 -12.58 -7.59
N ASP A 536 -12.24 -12.17 -6.99
CA ASP A 536 -12.00 -10.77 -6.62
C ASP A 536 -10.51 -10.40 -6.72
N LEU A 537 -10.28 -9.14 -7.09
CA LEU A 537 -8.96 -8.50 -7.16
C LEU A 537 -9.03 -7.15 -6.46
N SER A 538 -8.23 -7.00 -5.40
CA SER A 538 -8.21 -5.80 -4.58
C SER A 538 -6.79 -5.32 -4.37
N VAL A 539 -6.56 -4.00 -4.42
CA VAL A 539 -5.26 -3.38 -4.16
C VAL A 539 -5.37 -2.58 -2.88
N ASP A 540 -4.47 -2.83 -1.94
CA ASP A 540 -4.45 -2.13 -0.65
C ASP A 540 -3.77 -0.75 -0.73
N HIS A 541 -3.80 0.00 0.37
CA HIS A 541 -3.17 1.32 0.49
C HIS A 541 -1.65 1.34 0.21
N ARG A 542 -0.96 0.18 0.26
CA ARG A 542 0.49 0.05 0.01
C ARG A 542 0.79 -0.34 -1.45
N GLY A 543 -0.25 -0.64 -2.23
CA GLY A 543 -0.12 -1.10 -3.61
C GLY A 543 0.09 -2.61 -3.75
N VAL A 544 -0.15 -3.40 -2.68
CA VAL A 544 -0.15 -4.87 -2.75
C VAL A 544 -1.46 -5.34 -3.35
N LEU A 545 -1.38 -6.22 -4.34
CA LEU A 545 -2.55 -6.88 -4.91
C LEU A 545 -2.91 -8.11 -4.07
N PHE A 546 -4.17 -8.22 -3.68
CA PHE A 546 -4.80 -9.42 -3.14
C PHE A 546 -5.69 -10.07 -4.19
N VAL A 547 -5.61 -11.40 -4.28
CA VAL A 547 -6.36 -12.22 -5.23
C VAL A 547 -7.15 -13.25 -4.45
N ALA A 548 -8.47 -13.16 -4.48
CA ALA A 548 -9.35 -14.15 -3.87
C ALA A 548 -9.94 -15.06 -4.95
N GLY A 549 -9.81 -16.37 -4.79
CA GLY A 549 -10.41 -17.32 -5.72
C GLY A 549 -10.36 -18.77 -5.26
N ALA A 550 -10.41 -19.67 -6.24
CA ALA A 550 -10.40 -21.12 -5.99
C ALA A 550 -9.13 -21.63 -5.30
N SER A 551 -7.98 -20.97 -5.52
CA SER A 551 -6.71 -21.30 -4.86
C SER A 551 -6.56 -20.66 -3.46
N GLY A 552 -7.64 -20.12 -2.90
CA GLY A 552 -7.62 -19.36 -1.64
C GLY A 552 -7.22 -17.90 -1.84
N LEU A 553 -6.45 -17.35 -0.90
CA LEU A 553 -5.98 -15.98 -0.92
C LEU A 553 -4.52 -15.92 -1.35
N LEU A 554 -4.25 -15.21 -2.45
CA LEU A 554 -2.90 -14.89 -2.91
C LEU A 554 -2.61 -13.40 -2.70
N ARG A 555 -1.34 -13.05 -2.56
CA ARG A 555 -0.88 -11.66 -2.62
C ARG A 555 0.26 -11.50 -3.64
N CYS A 556 0.36 -10.31 -4.22
CA CYS A 556 1.47 -9.90 -5.07
C CYS A 556 2.02 -8.55 -4.62
N THR A 557 3.32 -8.50 -4.26
CA THR A 557 4.01 -7.26 -3.85
C THR A 557 4.50 -6.42 -5.03
N GLY A 558 4.12 -6.78 -6.26
CA GLY A 558 4.69 -6.31 -7.52
C GLY A 558 5.89 -7.15 -7.98
N ARG A 559 6.72 -7.63 -7.02
CA ARG A 559 7.82 -8.58 -7.28
C ARG A 559 7.41 -10.02 -7.03
N ASP A 560 6.92 -10.31 -5.82
CA ASP A 560 6.73 -11.68 -5.34
C ASP A 560 5.26 -12.05 -5.22
N LEU A 561 4.98 -13.31 -5.49
CA LEU A 561 3.70 -13.95 -5.22
C LEU A 561 3.80 -14.79 -3.95
N ALA A 562 2.72 -14.82 -3.17
CA ALA A 562 2.59 -15.72 -2.03
C ALA A 562 1.14 -16.18 -1.85
N GLN A 563 0.94 -17.34 -1.23
CA GLN A 563 -0.36 -17.88 -0.84
C GLN A 563 -0.48 -17.89 0.68
N MET A 564 -1.65 -17.54 1.22
CA MET A 564 -1.92 -17.65 2.64
C MET A 564 -2.22 -19.12 3.02
N ASP A 565 -1.39 -19.68 3.90
CA ASP A 565 -1.73 -20.87 4.68
C ASP A 565 -2.44 -20.43 5.95
N PHE A 566 -3.76 -20.59 5.95
CA PHE A 566 -4.59 -20.22 7.08
C PHE A 566 -4.43 -21.10 8.32
N SER A 567 -3.87 -22.32 8.18
CA SER A 567 -3.65 -23.21 9.32
C SER A 567 -2.45 -22.77 10.16
N GLN A 568 -1.44 -22.23 9.49
CA GLN A 568 -0.22 -21.71 10.10
C GLN A 568 -0.21 -20.18 10.24
N ASN A 569 -1.20 -19.50 9.65
CA ASN A 569 -1.25 -18.05 9.50
C ASN A 569 0.05 -17.51 8.88
N LEU A 570 0.48 -18.13 7.79
CA LEU A 570 1.76 -17.86 7.13
C LEU A 570 1.59 -17.64 5.63
N TRP A 571 2.34 -16.71 5.08
CA TRP A 571 2.44 -16.52 3.63
C TRP A 571 3.51 -17.45 3.03
N LEU A 572 3.06 -18.47 2.30
CA LEU A 572 3.91 -19.40 1.55
C LEU A 572 4.40 -18.71 0.27
N ALA A 573 5.72 -18.64 0.09
CA ALA A 573 6.32 -18.04 -1.09
C ALA A 573 6.03 -18.84 -2.36
N LEU A 574 5.62 -18.14 -3.42
CA LEU A 574 5.36 -18.67 -4.76
C LEU A 574 6.27 -18.01 -5.81
N GLY A 575 7.44 -17.51 -5.39
CA GLY A 575 8.43 -16.92 -6.28
C GLY A 575 7.98 -15.62 -6.94
N ARG A 576 8.71 -15.23 -7.99
CA ARG A 576 8.52 -13.96 -8.67
C ARG A 576 7.31 -13.99 -9.61
N ALA A 577 6.55 -12.90 -9.62
CA ALA A 577 5.42 -12.72 -10.54
C ALA A 577 5.86 -12.67 -12.02
N GLY A 578 7.12 -12.32 -12.29
CA GLY A 578 7.71 -12.28 -13.62
C GLY A 578 8.38 -13.58 -14.08
N ALA A 579 8.40 -14.63 -13.24
CA ALA A 579 9.09 -15.88 -13.52
C ALA A 579 8.13 -17.08 -13.61
N GLU A 580 8.58 -18.13 -14.27
CA GLU A 580 7.98 -19.47 -14.32
C GLU A 580 8.89 -20.47 -13.63
N TYR A 581 8.27 -21.47 -13.00
CA TYR A 581 8.94 -22.53 -12.28
C TYR A 581 8.40 -23.88 -12.77
N PRO A 582 8.97 -24.44 -13.86
CA PRO A 582 8.50 -25.70 -14.45
C PRO A 582 8.67 -26.90 -13.50
N ASP A 583 9.65 -26.80 -12.62
CA ASP A 583 10.02 -27.76 -11.59
C ASP A 583 10.58 -27.02 -10.37
N GLU A 584 10.98 -27.76 -9.33
CA GLU A 584 11.47 -27.19 -8.07
C GLU A 584 12.87 -26.56 -8.16
N ILE A 585 13.61 -26.80 -9.24
CA ILE A 585 15.02 -26.42 -9.38
C ILE A 585 15.29 -25.42 -10.52
N THR A 586 14.29 -25.13 -11.36
CA THR A 586 14.44 -24.28 -12.54
C THR A 586 13.58 -23.02 -12.40
N GLU A 587 14.21 -21.86 -12.53
CA GLU A 587 13.55 -20.57 -12.77
C GLU A 587 13.82 -20.13 -14.20
N ARG A 588 12.79 -19.60 -14.88
CA ARG A 588 12.94 -18.94 -16.18
C ARG A 588 12.02 -17.71 -16.28
N PRO A 589 12.33 -16.73 -17.13
CA PRO A 589 11.41 -15.63 -17.42
C PRO A 589 10.05 -16.14 -17.89
N ARG A 590 8.98 -15.49 -17.43
CA ARG A 590 7.62 -15.84 -17.84
C ARG A 590 7.40 -15.47 -19.31
N ALA A 591 6.88 -16.44 -20.06
CA ALA A 591 6.64 -16.29 -21.49
C ALA A 591 5.41 -15.40 -21.77
N HIS A 592 5.18 -15.09 -23.04
CA HIS A 592 3.90 -14.56 -23.50
C HIS A 592 2.85 -15.68 -23.58
N TYR A 593 1.63 -15.42 -23.12
CA TYR A 593 0.53 -16.38 -23.08
C TYR A 593 -0.62 -16.01 -24.01
N ARG A 594 -1.45 -17.01 -24.32
CA ARG A 594 -2.78 -16.82 -24.89
C ARG A 594 -3.73 -17.91 -24.41
N TRP A 595 -5.02 -17.62 -24.43
CA TRP A 595 -6.05 -18.62 -24.19
C TRP A 595 -6.54 -19.23 -25.51
N ASN A 596 -6.39 -20.55 -25.64
CA ASN A 596 -7.00 -21.31 -26.71
C ASN A 596 -8.43 -21.64 -26.31
N ARG A 597 -9.39 -20.94 -26.94
CA ARG A 597 -10.83 -21.10 -26.69
C ARG A 597 -11.38 -22.46 -27.14
N ALA A 598 -10.83 -23.04 -28.21
CA ALA A 598 -11.30 -24.31 -28.75
C ALA A 598 -11.00 -25.47 -27.79
N ASP A 599 -9.82 -25.44 -27.17
CA ASP A 599 -9.37 -26.48 -26.25
C ASP A 599 -9.56 -26.10 -24.77
N ALA A 600 -10.08 -24.89 -24.49
CA ALA A 600 -10.23 -24.33 -23.15
C ALA A 600 -8.95 -24.45 -22.29
N GLN A 601 -7.81 -24.01 -22.84
CA GLN A 601 -6.51 -24.12 -22.17
C GLN A 601 -5.58 -22.91 -22.41
N TRP A 602 -4.69 -22.68 -21.45
CA TRP A 602 -3.61 -21.72 -21.60
C TRP A 602 -2.48 -22.29 -22.47
N GLU A 603 -2.03 -21.48 -23.42
CA GLU A 603 -0.86 -21.76 -24.23
C GLU A 603 0.21 -20.70 -23.97
N ARG A 604 1.47 -21.15 -23.87
CA ARG A 604 2.65 -20.29 -23.76
C ARG A 604 3.41 -20.26 -25.06
N PHE A 605 4.00 -19.12 -25.40
CA PHE A 605 4.85 -19.00 -26.56
C PHE A 605 6.22 -19.66 -26.31
N ASP A 606 6.56 -20.63 -27.13
CA ASP A 606 7.87 -21.28 -27.13
C ASP A 606 8.76 -20.58 -28.16
N VAL A 607 9.66 -19.71 -27.67
CA VAL A 607 10.60 -18.94 -28.50
C VAL A 607 11.47 -19.86 -29.37
N ARG A 608 11.86 -21.04 -28.88
CA ARG A 608 12.71 -21.97 -29.64
C ARG A 608 11.96 -22.61 -30.81
N ARG A 609 10.64 -22.79 -30.67
CA ARG A 609 9.77 -23.37 -31.71
C ARG A 609 9.03 -22.32 -32.54
N GLY A 610 9.08 -21.05 -32.15
CA GLY A 610 8.36 -19.95 -32.79
C GLY A 610 6.83 -20.14 -32.79
N ARG A 611 6.27 -20.85 -31.80
CA ARG A 611 4.82 -21.15 -31.75
C ARG A 611 4.30 -21.26 -30.33
N PHE A 612 2.99 -21.09 -30.17
CA PHE A 612 2.30 -21.39 -28.93
C PHE A 612 2.20 -22.89 -28.69
N THR A 613 2.39 -23.28 -27.44
CA THR A 613 2.30 -24.67 -26.97
C THR A 613 1.55 -24.72 -25.65
N ARG A 614 0.91 -25.85 -25.35
CA ARG A 614 0.20 -26.04 -24.08
C ARG A 614 1.09 -25.71 -22.88
N ALA A 615 0.60 -24.88 -21.97
CA ALA A 615 1.23 -24.67 -20.68
C ALA A 615 0.99 -25.91 -19.80
N ALA A 616 2.06 -26.53 -19.30
CA ALA A 616 2.00 -27.77 -18.54
C ALA A 616 2.91 -27.72 -17.30
N ASP A 617 3.15 -26.52 -16.78
CA ASP A 617 3.96 -26.33 -15.58
C ASP A 617 3.22 -26.88 -14.35
N ALA A 618 3.97 -27.39 -13.37
CA ALA A 618 3.40 -27.94 -12.15
C ALA A 618 2.65 -26.87 -11.36
N VAL A 619 1.53 -27.24 -10.73
CA VAL A 619 0.78 -26.35 -9.84
C VAL A 619 1.58 -26.18 -8.54
N ARG A 620 1.83 -24.92 -8.15
CA ARG A 620 2.69 -24.53 -7.02
C ARG A 620 1.91 -24.05 -5.81
N THR A 621 0.62 -23.81 -5.97
CA THR A 621 -0.27 -23.51 -4.86
C THR A 621 -0.58 -24.79 -4.08
N ALA A 622 -0.63 -24.65 -2.76
CA ALA A 622 -1.17 -25.68 -1.88
C ALA A 622 -2.70 -25.71 -1.98
N VAL A 623 -3.29 -26.85 -1.62
CA VAL A 623 -4.75 -26.96 -1.46
C VAL A 623 -5.18 -26.01 -0.35
N SER A 624 -6.10 -25.10 -0.66
CA SER A 624 -6.63 -24.12 0.26
C SER A 624 -8.12 -23.95 0.03
N ASN A 625 -8.81 -23.44 1.04
CA ASN A 625 -10.23 -23.15 0.98
C ASN A 625 -10.47 -21.93 0.08
N ALA A 626 -11.54 -21.97 -0.72
CA ALA A 626 -11.83 -20.89 -1.65
C ALA A 626 -12.14 -19.59 -0.91
N CYS A 627 -11.58 -18.49 -1.43
CA CYS A 627 -11.86 -17.14 -0.97
C CYS A 627 -12.73 -16.43 -2.01
N ALA A 628 -13.76 -15.72 -1.56
CA ALA A 628 -14.68 -15.01 -2.45
C ALA A 628 -14.33 -13.52 -2.58
N ALA A 629 -13.86 -12.89 -1.51
CA ALA A 629 -13.52 -11.46 -1.49
C ALA A 629 -12.52 -11.14 -0.38
N TRP A 630 -11.74 -10.08 -0.59
CA TRP A 630 -10.91 -9.45 0.44
C TRP A 630 -11.12 -7.94 0.38
N LEU A 631 -11.30 -7.30 1.54
CA LEU A 631 -11.59 -5.88 1.63
C LEU A 631 -10.73 -5.22 2.71
N GLU A 632 -10.02 -4.16 2.33
CA GLU A 632 -9.34 -3.28 3.30
C GLU A 632 -10.34 -2.40 4.04
N LEU A 633 -10.15 -2.27 5.35
CA LEU A 633 -11.02 -1.52 6.25
C LEU A 633 -10.18 -0.50 7.03
N PRO A 634 -10.59 0.78 7.08
CA PRO A 634 -9.98 1.72 8.01
C PRO A 634 -10.29 1.31 9.45
N GLY A 635 -9.35 1.55 10.35
CA GLY A 635 -9.49 1.29 11.78
C GLY A 635 -8.83 2.38 12.61
N VAL A 636 -8.90 2.21 13.92
CA VAL A 636 -8.17 3.05 14.88
C VAL A 636 -7.55 2.16 15.95
N TYR A 637 -6.30 2.43 16.28
CA TYR A 637 -5.67 1.94 17.50
C TYR A 637 -5.73 3.05 18.54
N ALA A 638 -6.20 2.73 19.73
CA ALA A 638 -6.37 3.69 20.81
C ALA A 638 -5.56 3.27 22.03
N GLU A 639 -4.87 4.22 22.62
CA GLU A 639 -4.01 4.00 23.78
C GLU A 639 -4.07 5.19 24.74
N THR A 640 -4.01 4.91 26.03
CA THR A 640 -3.86 5.90 27.10
C THR A 640 -2.38 6.18 27.35
N GLY A 641 -2.08 7.37 27.82
CA GLY A 641 -0.71 7.79 28.09
C GLY A 641 -0.61 9.19 28.65
N THR A 642 0.58 9.77 28.53
CA THR A 642 0.84 11.18 28.84
C THR A 642 1.39 11.89 27.60
N ASP A 643 1.03 13.15 27.44
CA ASP A 643 1.50 13.99 26.33
C ASP A 643 2.18 15.25 26.88
N ASP A 644 3.45 15.45 26.53
CA ASP A 644 4.23 16.62 26.98
C ASP A 644 4.14 17.81 26.00
N GLY A 645 3.33 17.67 24.94
CA GLY A 645 3.17 18.64 23.86
C GLY A 645 4.12 18.42 22.68
N THR A 646 5.15 17.60 22.84
CA THR A 646 6.11 17.23 21.79
C THR A 646 6.06 15.74 21.44
N ALA A 647 5.88 14.89 22.44
CA ALA A 647 5.81 13.45 22.31
C ALA A 647 4.74 12.86 23.24
N PHE A 648 4.14 11.77 22.76
CA PHE A 648 3.19 10.98 23.54
C PHE A 648 3.89 9.74 24.09
N THR A 649 3.76 9.51 25.40
CA THR A 649 4.29 8.32 26.09
C THR A 649 3.14 7.38 26.45
N PRO A 650 3.04 6.18 25.84
CA PRO A 650 1.95 5.25 26.10
C PRO A 650 2.05 4.57 27.46
N THR A 651 0.91 4.32 28.10
CA THR A 651 0.78 3.57 29.36
C THR A 651 -0.07 2.31 29.23
N GLY A 652 -0.98 2.25 28.25
CA GLY A 652 -1.82 1.07 28.00
C GLY A 652 -2.76 1.22 26.82
N ALA A 653 -3.28 0.11 26.30
CA ALA A 653 -4.28 0.12 25.23
C ALA A 653 -5.68 0.48 25.77
N LEU A 654 -6.45 1.21 24.98
CA LEU A 654 -7.86 1.50 25.25
C LEU A 654 -8.74 0.46 24.54
N ALA A 655 -9.80 -0.03 25.20
CA ALA A 655 -10.66 -1.05 24.63
C ALA A 655 -11.51 -0.50 23.47
N ALA A 656 -11.69 -1.31 22.43
CA ALA A 656 -12.51 -0.94 21.27
C ALA A 656 -13.97 -0.63 21.64
N ALA A 657 -14.50 -1.24 22.73
CA ALA A 657 -15.84 -0.96 23.23
C ALA A 657 -16.01 0.47 23.76
N ASP A 658 -14.92 1.13 24.15
CA ASP A 658 -14.95 2.53 24.63
C ASP A 658 -14.92 3.54 23.48
N LEU A 659 -14.84 3.07 22.24
CA LEU A 659 -14.85 3.91 21.05
C LEU A 659 -16.23 3.87 20.38
N ILE A 660 -16.76 5.05 20.03
CA ILE A 660 -18.05 5.17 19.33
C ILE A 660 -17.89 6.02 18.08
N VAL A 661 -18.28 5.49 16.93
CA VAL A 661 -18.39 6.29 15.71
C VAL A 661 -19.72 7.04 15.71
N ARG A 662 -19.66 8.36 15.51
CA ARG A 662 -20.83 9.23 15.39
C ARG A 662 -20.92 9.80 13.99
N VAL A 663 -22.09 9.64 13.38
CA VAL A 663 -22.38 10.18 12.05
C VAL A 663 -23.49 11.21 12.17
N LYS A 664 -23.33 12.30 11.43
CA LYS A 664 -24.37 13.33 11.27
C LYS A 664 -24.78 13.38 9.81
N PRO A 665 -25.85 12.67 9.41
CA PRO A 665 -26.36 12.72 8.04
C PRO A 665 -26.67 14.17 7.62
N ASP A 666 -27.28 14.91 8.54
CA ASP A 666 -27.56 16.34 8.47
C ASP A 666 -27.28 17.00 9.83
N GLU A 667 -27.47 18.32 9.93
CA GLU A 667 -27.18 19.10 11.15
C GLU A 667 -28.13 18.77 12.33
N THR A 668 -29.26 18.11 12.08
CA THR A 668 -30.33 17.88 13.07
C THR A 668 -30.35 16.46 13.62
N ARG A 669 -29.56 15.55 13.03
CA ARG A 669 -29.56 14.12 13.36
C ARG A 669 -28.18 13.61 13.73
N ILE A 670 -28.15 12.73 14.71
CA ILE A 670 -26.97 11.95 15.09
C ILE A 670 -27.36 10.48 15.02
N VAL A 671 -26.56 9.68 14.34
CA VAL A 671 -26.70 8.22 14.30
C VAL A 671 -25.36 7.56 14.63
N GLU A 672 -25.42 6.33 15.11
CA GLU A 672 -24.22 5.52 15.34
C GLU A 672 -23.68 4.95 14.03
N GLY A 673 -22.36 5.04 13.89
CA GLY A 673 -21.63 4.44 12.79
C GLY A 673 -21.34 2.96 13.03
N GLY A 674 -20.31 2.46 12.37
CA GLY A 674 -19.87 1.09 12.45
C GLY A 674 -18.58 0.89 13.24
N LEU A 675 -17.68 0.09 12.68
CA LEU A 675 -16.35 -0.17 13.23
C LEU A 675 -15.58 1.13 13.47
N ALA A 676 -14.94 1.24 14.64
CA ALA A 676 -14.19 2.43 15.04
C ALA A 676 -13.06 2.75 14.04
N CYS A 677 -13.11 3.97 13.48
CA CYS A 677 -12.09 4.50 12.58
C CYS A 677 -12.07 6.04 12.63
N LEU A 678 -10.93 6.62 12.26
CA LEU A 678 -10.81 8.07 12.10
C LEU A 678 -11.11 8.50 10.65
N PRO A 679 -11.91 9.57 10.43
CA PRO A 679 -12.13 10.10 9.09
C PRO A 679 -10.85 10.60 8.44
N ALA A 680 -10.64 10.27 7.17
CA ALA A 680 -9.70 11.00 6.33
C ALA A 680 -10.17 12.45 6.11
N HIS A 681 -9.24 13.41 6.13
CA HIS A 681 -9.52 14.80 5.80
C HIS A 681 -9.95 14.95 4.33
N ARG A 682 -10.84 15.91 4.08
CA ARG A 682 -11.33 16.27 2.74
C ARG A 682 -11.14 17.77 2.52
N PRO A 683 -10.80 18.21 1.30
CA PRO A 683 -10.78 19.63 0.95
C PRO A 683 -12.11 20.31 1.31
N GLY A 684 -12.05 21.48 1.94
CA GLY A 684 -13.25 22.21 2.40
C GLY A 684 -13.85 21.70 3.71
N ALA A 685 -13.38 20.57 4.25
CA ALA A 685 -13.78 20.10 5.57
C ALA A 685 -13.04 20.86 6.67
N ALA A 686 -13.74 21.06 7.78
CA ALA A 686 -13.18 21.49 9.03
C ALA A 686 -13.13 20.34 10.04
N TRP A 687 -12.44 20.57 11.15
CA TRP A 687 -12.46 19.70 12.30
C TRP A 687 -13.11 20.38 13.49
N ARG A 688 -13.79 19.59 14.32
CA ARG A 688 -14.46 20.04 15.53
C ARG A 688 -14.07 19.18 16.72
N TYR A 689 -13.89 19.83 17.87
CA TYR A 689 -13.93 19.16 19.16
C TYR A 689 -15.35 19.26 19.72
N LEU A 690 -15.86 18.14 20.21
CA LEU A 690 -17.22 17.92 20.66
C LEU A 690 -17.21 17.03 21.90
N GLN A 691 -18.37 16.85 22.52
CA GLN A 691 -18.59 15.85 23.57
C GLN A 691 -19.89 15.11 23.29
N LEU A 692 -20.00 13.84 23.69
CA LEU A 692 -21.26 13.11 23.58
C LEU A 692 -22.38 13.84 24.35
N GLU A 693 -23.59 13.82 23.81
CA GLU A 693 -24.74 14.41 24.49
C GLU A 693 -25.05 13.67 25.81
N PRO A 694 -25.34 14.39 26.89
CA PRO A 694 -25.85 13.76 28.10
C PRO A 694 -27.22 13.14 27.82
N ALA A 695 -27.46 11.96 28.39
CA ALA A 695 -28.77 11.31 28.39
C ALA A 695 -29.38 11.39 29.81
N PRO A 696 -30.52 12.09 30.02
CA PRO A 696 -31.34 12.80 29.02
C PRO A 696 -30.77 14.18 28.63
N LEU A 697 -31.07 14.61 27.39
CA LEU A 697 -30.70 15.93 26.87
C LEU A 697 -31.79 16.96 27.18
N THR A 698 -31.42 18.04 27.85
CA THR A 698 -32.33 19.19 28.10
C THR A 698 -32.13 20.26 27.04
N VAL A 699 -33.12 20.42 26.15
CA VAL A 699 -33.07 21.44 25.08
C VAL A 699 -33.59 22.78 25.61
N PRO A 700 -32.82 23.88 25.48
CA PRO A 700 -33.28 25.21 25.88
C PRO A 700 -34.49 25.69 25.06
N GLU A 701 -35.45 26.37 25.69
CA GLU A 701 -36.62 26.93 25.01
C GLU A 701 -36.28 28.16 24.15
N GLY A 702 -36.93 28.28 22.99
CA GLY A 702 -37.12 29.55 22.28
C GLY A 702 -36.30 29.83 21.00
N ARG A 703 -35.09 29.27 20.81
CA ARG A 703 -34.24 29.57 19.64
C ARG A 703 -33.43 28.36 19.14
N PRO A 704 -32.99 28.36 17.86
CA PRO A 704 -32.00 27.41 17.35
C PRO A 704 -30.76 27.34 18.24
N TRP A 705 -30.40 26.16 18.68
CA TRP A 705 -29.34 25.85 19.63
C TRP A 705 -28.57 24.60 19.18
N TRP A 706 -27.25 24.60 19.36
CA TRP A 706 -26.38 23.47 19.08
C TRP A 706 -26.05 22.73 20.38
N SER A 707 -26.25 21.41 20.41
CA SER A 707 -25.76 20.57 21.50
C SER A 707 -24.23 20.49 21.54
N CYS A 708 -23.66 20.01 22.64
CA CYS A 708 -22.22 19.79 22.78
C CYS A 708 -21.67 18.75 21.79
N GLU A 709 -22.54 17.88 21.28
CA GLU A 709 -22.21 16.92 20.21
C GLU A 709 -22.44 17.51 18.82
N GLY A 710 -22.97 18.73 18.71
CA GLY A 710 -23.17 19.41 17.43
C GLY A 710 -24.41 18.96 16.66
N ARG A 711 -25.52 18.69 17.37
CA ARG A 711 -26.88 18.57 16.83
C ARG A 711 -27.64 19.88 16.98
N LEU A 712 -28.36 20.31 15.95
CA LEU A 712 -29.10 21.56 15.89
C LEU A 712 -30.58 21.38 16.25
N PHE A 713 -31.10 22.23 17.14
CA PHE A 713 -32.48 22.22 17.63
C PHE A 713 -33.10 23.62 17.68
N PRO A 714 -34.33 23.87 17.18
CA PRO A 714 -35.04 23.15 16.13
C PRO A 714 -34.42 23.42 14.74
N PRO A 715 -34.81 22.69 13.67
CA PRO A 715 -34.33 22.93 12.32
C PRO A 715 -34.53 24.41 11.94
N PRO A 716 -33.51 25.11 11.42
CA PRO A 716 -33.58 26.54 11.26
C PRO A 716 -34.48 26.89 10.07
N GLN A 717 -35.45 27.79 10.25
CA GLN A 717 -36.28 28.33 9.17
C GLN A 717 -35.53 29.34 8.25
N ARG A 718 -34.27 29.68 8.59
CA ARG A 718 -33.35 30.62 7.90
C ARG A 718 -31.91 30.09 8.03
N SER A 719 -30.88 30.86 7.65
CA SER A 719 -29.48 30.46 7.85
C SER A 719 -29.21 30.05 9.31
N ALA A 720 -28.69 28.82 9.48
CA ALA A 720 -28.38 28.25 10.79
C ALA A 720 -27.43 29.17 11.58
N PRO A 721 -27.54 29.24 12.92
CA PRO A 721 -26.51 29.87 13.73
C PRO A 721 -25.17 29.13 13.51
N TRP A 722 -24.06 29.86 13.45
CA TRP A 722 -22.74 29.23 13.38
C TRP A 722 -22.47 28.44 14.66
N PRO A 723 -22.00 27.17 14.59
CA PRO A 723 -21.60 26.40 15.76
C PRO A 723 -20.61 27.18 16.64
N GLY A 724 -20.81 27.13 17.97
CA GLY A 724 -19.92 27.77 18.95
C GLY A 724 -20.24 29.24 19.31
N HIS A 725 -21.29 29.85 18.73
CA HIS A 725 -21.67 31.24 19.02
C HIS A 725 -23.05 31.38 19.67
N PHE A 726 -23.15 32.19 20.75
CA PHE A 726 -24.42 32.60 21.36
C PHE A 726 -24.89 33.97 20.82
N ARG A 727 -26.21 34.16 20.64
CA ARG A 727 -26.83 35.49 20.42
C ARG A 727 -27.47 35.96 21.72
N ASN A 728 -26.82 36.83 22.49
CA ASN A 728 -27.39 37.37 23.72
C ASN A 728 -28.49 38.42 23.43
N LEU A 729 -29.59 38.38 24.19
CA LEU A 729 -30.77 39.26 24.10
C LEU A 729 -30.50 40.72 24.48
N GLY A 730 -29.37 41.03 25.11
CA GLY A 730 -29.02 42.36 25.62
C GLY A 730 -27.90 43.10 24.87
N SER A 731 -27.40 42.60 23.74
CA SER A 731 -26.29 43.25 23.03
C SER A 731 -26.81 44.30 22.04
N PRO A 732 -26.36 45.57 22.11
CA PRO A 732 -26.80 46.63 21.21
C PRO A 732 -26.29 46.48 19.77
N PHE A 733 -25.49 45.44 19.46
CA PHE A 733 -24.91 45.20 18.14
C PHE A 733 -25.86 44.44 17.20
N LEU A 734 -27.08 44.96 17.07
CA LEU A 734 -27.87 44.79 15.84
C LEU A 734 -27.17 45.58 14.74
N GLY A 735 -26.18 44.98 14.06
CA GLY A 735 -25.82 45.45 12.72
C GLY A 735 -24.36 45.46 12.28
N ASP A 736 -23.36 45.08 13.09
CA ASP A 736 -21.97 45.13 12.62
C ASP A 736 -21.23 43.79 12.72
N GLY A 737 -20.71 43.35 11.58
CA GLY A 737 -20.25 41.99 11.31
C GLY A 737 -18.89 41.61 11.88
N ARG A 738 -18.50 42.05 13.07
CA ARG A 738 -17.21 41.71 13.70
C ARG A 738 -17.36 41.48 15.21
N TYR A 739 -17.24 40.21 15.58
CA TYR A 739 -17.23 39.61 16.91
C TYR A 739 -16.35 40.35 17.94
N GLU A 740 -16.90 40.82 19.06
CA GLU A 740 -16.08 41.37 20.17
C GLU A 740 -16.42 40.89 21.60
N ALA A 741 -17.40 40.00 21.78
CA ALA A 741 -17.53 39.26 23.05
C ALA A 741 -18.11 37.87 22.80
N ALA A 742 -17.28 36.92 22.38
CA ALA A 742 -17.69 35.52 22.22
C ALA A 742 -17.92 34.91 23.60
N VAL A 743 -19.18 34.90 24.08
CA VAL A 743 -19.59 34.02 25.17
C VAL A 743 -19.58 32.60 24.60
N TRP A 744 -18.67 31.76 25.08
CA TRP A 744 -18.63 30.36 24.70
C TRP A 744 -19.97 29.69 25.02
N SER A 745 -20.50 28.89 24.09
CA SER A 745 -21.71 28.10 24.39
C SER A 745 -21.44 27.02 25.43
N TYR A 746 -20.18 26.58 25.55
CA TYR A 746 -19.68 25.60 26.50
C TYR A 746 -18.31 26.01 27.00
N LEU A 747 -18.01 25.77 28.28
CA LEU A 747 -16.67 26.05 28.82
C LEU A 747 -15.62 25.14 28.17
N PRO A 748 -14.36 25.59 28.02
CA PRO A 748 -13.25 24.76 27.58
C PRO A 748 -13.12 23.46 28.37
N SER A 749 -12.86 22.34 27.69
CA SER A 749 -12.87 21.02 28.34
C SER A 749 -11.84 20.02 27.86
N ALA A 750 -11.00 20.33 26.86
CA ALA A 750 -9.90 19.45 26.44
C ALA A 750 -8.71 20.23 25.89
N ARG A 751 -7.56 19.56 25.75
CA ARG A 751 -6.48 19.96 24.84
C ARG A 751 -6.43 18.96 23.70
N VAL A 752 -6.21 19.47 22.48
CA VAL A 752 -6.18 18.63 21.28
C VAL A 752 -4.92 18.91 20.47
N ALA A 753 -4.22 17.85 20.09
CA ALA A 753 -3.18 17.89 19.08
C ALA A 753 -3.54 16.91 17.94
N LEU A 754 -3.18 17.29 16.72
CA LEU A 754 -3.35 16.47 15.52
C LEU A 754 -2.02 16.28 14.82
N GLU A 755 -1.69 15.05 14.47
CA GLU A 755 -0.50 14.73 13.67
C GLU A 755 -0.90 14.27 12.28
N TRP A 756 -0.54 15.07 11.29
CA TRP A 756 -0.88 14.87 9.89
C TRP A 756 0.28 14.24 9.12
N PRO A 757 0.04 13.32 8.18
CA PRO A 757 1.03 13.00 7.16
C PRO A 757 1.28 14.23 6.28
N VAL A 758 2.55 14.53 6.04
CA VAL A 758 2.96 15.66 5.19
C VAL A 758 2.62 15.35 3.73
N ALA A 759 2.00 16.30 3.03
CA ALA A 759 1.61 16.18 1.63
C ALA A 759 2.53 17.03 0.71
N PRO A 760 2.92 16.53 -0.47
CA PRO A 760 2.68 15.17 -0.97
C PRO A 760 3.45 14.15 -0.13
N ALA A 761 2.92 12.92 -0.03
CA ALA A 761 3.68 11.83 0.56
C ALA A 761 4.98 11.67 -0.23
N ILE A 762 6.10 11.92 0.43
CA ILE A 762 7.44 11.73 -0.10
C ILE A 762 8.14 10.78 0.86
N GLY A 763 8.50 9.61 0.37
CA GLY A 763 9.15 8.61 1.20
C GLY A 763 9.09 7.22 0.60
N VAL A 764 9.99 6.37 1.08
CA VAL A 764 10.04 4.95 0.75
C VAL A 764 10.02 4.17 2.05
N ARG A 765 9.16 3.16 2.16
CA ARG A 765 9.21 2.18 3.25
C ARG A 765 9.47 0.80 2.69
N VAL A 766 10.53 0.15 3.19
CA VAL A 766 10.83 -1.25 2.89
C VAL A 766 10.27 -2.11 4.02
N HIS A 767 9.45 -3.10 3.68
CA HIS A 767 8.88 -4.06 4.62
C HIS A 767 9.52 -5.42 4.38
N LEU A 768 10.32 -5.89 5.34
CA LEU A 768 10.79 -7.27 5.37
C LEU A 768 9.67 -8.16 5.91
N LEU A 769 9.45 -9.28 5.23
CA LEU A 769 8.38 -10.23 5.56
C LEU A 769 9.02 -11.51 6.08
N ARG A 770 8.54 -12.05 7.20
CA ARG A 770 9.04 -13.34 7.70
C ARG A 770 8.72 -14.49 6.73
N ARG A 771 9.61 -15.48 6.67
CA ARG A 771 9.39 -16.74 5.93
C ARG A 771 8.74 -17.80 6.81
N ARG A 772 8.90 -17.69 8.14
CA ARG A 772 8.32 -18.61 9.14
C ARG A 772 7.74 -17.81 10.32
N PRO A 773 6.69 -18.28 11.00
CA PRO A 773 6.02 -17.52 12.07
C PRO A 773 6.98 -17.12 13.20
N ASP A 774 7.86 -18.05 13.59
CA ASP A 774 8.81 -17.89 14.70
C ASP A 774 10.19 -17.36 14.26
N GLU A 775 10.34 -16.95 13.00
CA GLU A 775 11.62 -16.42 12.50
C GLU A 775 11.92 -15.04 13.10
N LEU A 776 12.93 -14.97 13.95
CA LEU A 776 13.48 -13.71 14.43
C LEU A 776 14.43 -13.14 13.38
N ILE A 777 14.11 -11.96 12.85
CA ILE A 777 15.02 -11.24 11.96
C ILE A 777 16.12 -10.61 12.81
N ALA A 778 17.36 -11.06 12.63
CA ALA A 778 18.51 -10.57 13.40
C ALA A 778 18.77 -9.08 13.15
N ASP A 779 19.11 -8.34 14.22
CA ASP A 779 19.42 -6.90 14.15
C ASP A 779 20.51 -6.59 13.12
N ALA A 780 21.54 -7.45 13.03
CA ALA A 780 22.61 -7.31 12.03
C ALA A 780 22.08 -7.33 10.58
N LEU A 781 21.06 -8.16 10.29
CA LEU A 781 20.45 -8.23 8.98
C LEU A 781 19.64 -6.96 8.66
N THR A 782 18.83 -6.50 9.62
CA THR A 782 18.07 -5.25 9.44
C THR A 782 19.00 -4.04 9.29
N ALA A 783 20.10 -3.98 10.04
CA ALA A 783 21.13 -2.94 9.91
C ALA A 783 21.83 -2.99 8.54
N ARG A 784 22.15 -4.19 8.03
CA ARG A 784 22.74 -4.40 6.70
C ARG A 784 21.83 -3.86 5.60
N VAL A 785 20.55 -4.25 5.62
CA VAL A 785 19.54 -3.75 4.68
C VAL A 785 19.47 -2.23 4.78
N TRP A 786 19.28 -1.68 5.98
CA TRP A 786 19.16 -0.24 6.25
C TRP A 786 20.33 0.57 5.67
N GLN A 787 21.57 0.13 5.87
CA GLN A 787 22.77 0.81 5.37
C GLN A 787 22.77 0.89 3.83
N LEU A 788 22.43 -0.20 3.15
CA LEU A 788 22.41 -0.26 1.68
C LEU A 788 21.32 0.63 1.09
N ILE A 789 20.09 0.55 1.60
CA ILE A 789 18.98 1.39 1.10
C ILE A 789 19.17 2.88 1.43
N SER A 790 19.79 3.20 2.57
CA SER A 790 20.09 4.59 2.97
C SER A 790 21.10 5.28 2.04
N ARG A 791 21.98 4.52 1.38
CA ARG A 791 22.95 5.04 0.40
C ARG A 791 22.34 5.23 -0.98
N ALA A 792 21.32 4.47 -1.31
CA ALA A 792 20.68 4.49 -2.63
C ALA A 792 19.45 5.41 -2.72
N ARG A 793 18.91 5.88 -1.59
CA ARG A 793 17.79 6.82 -1.58
C ARG A 793 18.19 8.16 -2.22
N ALA A 794 17.21 8.85 -2.80
CA ALA A 794 17.41 10.24 -3.19
C ALA A 794 17.62 11.12 -1.94
N ALA A 795 18.49 12.12 -2.05
CA ALA A 795 18.73 13.07 -0.98
C ALA A 795 17.41 13.78 -0.59
N GLY A 796 17.13 13.86 0.71
CA GLY A 796 15.91 14.47 1.24
C GLY A 796 14.63 13.64 1.13
N VAL A 797 14.69 12.39 0.61
CA VAL A 797 13.53 11.47 0.64
C VAL A 797 13.56 10.66 1.94
N PRO A 798 12.56 10.80 2.83
CA PRO A 798 12.45 9.99 4.04
C PRO A 798 12.46 8.48 3.73
N LEU A 799 13.11 7.70 4.58
CA LEU A 799 13.25 6.26 4.43
C LEU A 799 12.89 5.57 5.74
N ALA A 800 12.17 4.46 5.65
CA ALA A 800 11.91 3.58 6.78
C ALA A 800 12.13 2.11 6.41
N LEU A 801 12.60 1.32 7.37
CA LEU A 801 12.66 -0.13 7.29
C LEU A 801 11.74 -0.71 8.35
N ALA A 802 10.82 -1.55 7.94
CA ALA A 802 9.88 -2.25 8.80
C ALA A 802 10.02 -3.76 8.68
N VAL A 803 9.69 -4.48 9.75
CA VAL A 803 9.58 -5.95 9.80
C VAL A 803 8.14 -6.29 10.15
N ASP A 804 7.44 -6.96 9.25
CA ASP A 804 6.00 -7.29 9.38
C ASP A 804 5.11 -6.09 9.76
N GLY A 805 5.48 -4.89 9.29
CA GLY A 805 4.79 -3.63 9.57
C GLY A 805 5.39 -2.81 10.72
N HIS A 806 6.22 -3.40 11.59
CA HIS A 806 6.88 -2.69 12.68
C HIS A 806 8.10 -1.93 12.18
N THR A 807 8.09 -0.59 12.24
CA THR A 807 9.27 0.23 11.89
C THR A 807 10.42 -0.05 12.85
N VAL A 808 11.56 -0.50 12.32
CA VAL A 808 12.80 -0.77 13.06
C VAL A 808 13.81 0.37 12.87
N PHE A 809 13.88 0.91 11.66
CA PHE A 809 14.68 2.09 11.36
C PHE A 809 13.86 3.14 10.63
N GLU A 810 14.10 4.40 10.94
CA GLU A 810 13.51 5.54 10.25
C GLU A 810 14.56 6.65 10.16
N SER A 811 14.67 7.27 8.98
CA SER A 811 15.58 8.40 8.80
C SER A 811 14.95 9.63 9.43
N SER A 812 15.71 10.36 10.23
CA SER A 812 15.28 11.69 10.67
C SER A 812 14.96 12.57 9.45
N PRO A 813 13.87 13.35 9.50
CA PRO A 813 13.46 14.24 8.40
C PRO A 813 14.50 15.32 8.07
#